data_AF-A0A671WQB8-F1
#
_entry.id   AF-A0A671WQB8-F1
#
_cell.length_a   1.000
_cell.length_b   1.000
_cell.length_c   1.000
_cell.angle_alpha   90.00
_cell.angle_beta   90.00
_cell.angle_gamma   90.00
#
_symmetry.space_group_name_H-M   'P 1'
#
loop_
_entity.id
_entity.type
_entity.pdbx_description
1 polymer ?
#
loop_
_entity_poly.entity_id
_entity_poly.type
_entity_poly.pdbx_seq_one_letter_code
_entity_poly.pdbx_strand_id
1 'polypeptide(L)'
;LSEGALRPSDLLAQFKQIEATTRTQVWAAELLDNTVELIREMVYTHTMEQPNPTELLSEGDMENLLQVTGCSAELQRPSCRSDCLSERYRSFTGECNNRKHPRWGAANIPYSRWLPPEYEDSWGTPRGWDPEHTYHNATLPPVRLVSQEVLFTRNDTISLDSTLSHLLVEWGQWIDHDVVQTPQSPSTAAFRTGADCTHTCSRDTPCFPIQIPLSDPRNGIQSCMPFFRSAPSCVAGVLSHRRREQLNAITSFVDASMVYGSSASLASALRNLSSPLGSMAINSQHSDQELAHMASDRSKRQENTTSCFQAGDSRANEHLGMIALHTLFLREHNRLVKELQRLNPHWSPDTLYQEARKIMGAIHQILTWEHYLPRVIGEGAMSHLMPPYKGYDPEQDSTIANVFATAAFRFAHVTVQPVVSRLGPGYATNPQHPPLPLHHSLFASWRVVQEGGIDPVLRGLLLSPAKLQTPGQMMVEELRERLFQAQGGMPLDLGALNLQRGRDHGLPGYGSWRRFCSLSVPNTTSELAEILSNFTLAHKFQLLYGTPHNIDVWVGAISEPALPGGRVGPLLSCLLARQFRALRDGDRFWWEREGVFTSLQRRHLHGISLSRIICDNSHITHVPANPFSRTERPEDMLACSHPLIPHLDLSPWKEPDTGVIQTASSGAPNPQHVKVQSLD
;
A
#
# COMPACT_ATOMS: atom_id res chain seq x y z
N LEU A 1 20.98 -6.08 27.23
CA LEU A 1 20.77 -6.29 25.78
C LEU A 1 22.12 -6.68 25.20
N SER A 2 22.28 -7.85 24.59
CA SER A 2 23.55 -8.17 23.94
C SER A 2 23.77 -7.17 22.80
N GLU A 3 24.93 -6.53 22.75
CA GLU A 3 25.35 -5.78 21.57
C GLU A 3 25.23 -6.69 20.34
N GLY A 4 24.36 -6.32 19.39
CA GLY A 4 24.13 -7.08 18.15
C GLY A 4 22.71 -7.66 17.96
N ALA A 5 21.80 -7.56 18.94
CA ALA A 5 20.39 -7.94 18.71
C ALA A 5 19.62 -6.81 17.99
N LEU A 6 18.89 -7.15 16.91
CA LEU A 6 18.00 -6.21 16.19
C LEU A 6 16.95 -5.62 17.13
N ARG A 7 16.78 -4.30 17.12
CA ARG A 7 15.73 -3.63 17.89
C ARG A 7 14.43 -3.57 17.08
N PRO A 8 13.26 -3.47 17.73
CA PRO A 8 11.98 -3.23 17.07
C PRO A 8 11.97 -1.99 16.15
N SER A 9 12.72 -0.94 16.51
CA SER A 9 12.91 0.24 15.66
C SER A 9 13.68 -0.05 14.38
N ASP A 10 14.65 -0.97 14.41
CA ASP A 10 15.46 -1.32 13.24
C ASP A 10 14.60 -2.14 12.24
N LEU A 11 13.69 -2.96 12.75
CA LEU A 11 12.70 -3.69 11.95
C LEU A 11 11.64 -2.75 11.36
N LEU A 12 11.15 -1.78 12.13
CA LEU A 12 10.31 -0.71 11.60
C LEU A 12 11.05 0.09 10.50
N ALA A 13 12.35 0.28 10.62
CA ALA A 13 13.14 0.89 9.57
C ALA A 13 13.25 0.00 8.33
N GLN A 14 13.33 -1.32 8.50
CA GLN A 14 13.29 -2.27 7.39
C GLN A 14 11.97 -2.21 6.60
N PHE A 15 10.84 -2.02 7.30
CA PHE A 15 9.53 -1.76 6.67
C PHE A 15 9.51 -0.52 5.77
N LYS A 16 10.29 0.48 6.17
CA LYS A 16 10.38 1.79 5.50
C LYS A 16 11.59 1.89 4.58
N GLN A 17 12.23 0.76 4.26
CA GLN A 17 13.30 0.75 3.29
C GLN A 17 12.78 1.14 1.91
N ILE A 18 13.50 2.07 1.32
CA ILE A 18 13.20 2.67 0.03
C ILE A 18 14.32 2.39 -0.95
N GLU A 19 13.96 2.39 -2.23
CA GLU A 19 14.89 2.25 -3.33
C GLU A 19 15.92 3.40 -3.36
N ALA A 20 17.02 3.20 -4.09
CA ALA A 20 18.09 4.18 -4.17
C ALA A 20 17.63 5.53 -4.75
N THR A 21 16.78 5.50 -5.78
CA THR A 21 16.19 6.71 -6.39
C THR A 21 15.35 7.50 -5.39
N THR A 22 14.40 6.82 -4.73
CA THR A 22 13.60 7.43 -3.65
C THR A 22 14.48 7.96 -2.53
N ARG A 23 15.57 7.26 -2.16
CA ARG A 23 16.50 7.71 -1.12
C ARG A 23 17.16 9.04 -1.47
N THR A 24 17.65 9.17 -2.70
CA THR A 24 18.22 10.43 -3.20
C THR A 24 17.18 11.56 -3.13
N GLN A 25 15.93 11.28 -3.50
CA GLN A 25 14.84 12.27 -3.47
C GLN A 25 14.48 12.72 -2.07
N VAL A 26 14.30 11.79 -1.12
CA VAL A 26 13.99 12.16 0.28
C VAL A 26 15.16 12.89 0.94
N TRP A 27 16.41 12.55 0.58
CA TRP A 27 17.58 13.29 1.06
C TRP A 27 17.61 14.72 0.54
N ALA A 28 17.32 14.94 -0.74
CA ALA A 28 17.23 16.29 -1.30
C ALA A 28 16.16 17.13 -0.58
N ALA A 29 14.98 16.54 -0.34
CA ALA A 29 13.89 17.19 0.38
C ALA A 29 14.25 17.48 1.85
N GLU A 30 14.89 16.54 2.55
CA GLU A 30 15.30 16.73 3.95
C GLU A 30 16.40 17.80 4.08
N LEU A 31 17.36 17.83 3.15
CA LEU A 31 18.39 18.87 3.11
C LEU A 31 17.76 20.25 2.89
N LEU A 32 16.75 20.36 2.03
CA LEU A 32 15.99 21.60 1.83
C LEU A 32 15.28 22.04 3.11
N ASP A 33 14.51 21.16 3.74
CA ASP A 33 13.81 21.46 5.00
C ASP A 33 14.78 21.93 6.09
N ASN A 34 15.89 21.22 6.29
CA ASN A 34 16.91 21.58 7.29
C ASN A 34 17.59 22.91 6.96
N THR A 35 17.85 23.20 5.68
CA THR A 35 18.49 24.46 5.28
C THR A 35 17.56 25.65 5.50
N VAL A 36 16.26 25.52 5.16
CA VAL A 36 15.26 26.57 5.40
C VAL A 36 15.11 26.83 6.90
N GLU A 37 15.10 25.78 7.72
CA GLU A 37 15.02 25.89 9.18
C GLU A 37 16.23 26.62 9.78
N LEU A 38 17.46 26.32 9.30
CA LEU A 38 18.66 27.04 9.72
C LEU A 38 18.60 28.53 9.38
N ILE A 39 18.15 28.87 8.17
CA ILE A 39 18.01 30.27 7.74
C ILE A 39 17.00 30.99 8.64
N ARG A 40 15.87 30.35 8.96
CA ARG A 40 14.86 30.88 9.89
C ARG A 40 15.46 31.21 11.25
N GLU A 41 16.23 30.30 11.83
CA GLU A 41 16.88 30.49 13.12
C GLU A 41 17.93 31.61 13.08
N MET A 42 18.70 31.69 12.00
CA MET A 42 19.65 32.79 11.78
C MET A 42 18.92 34.14 11.68
N VAL A 43 17.80 34.24 10.96
CA VAL A 43 17.02 35.48 10.88
C VAL A 43 16.43 35.84 12.24
N TYR A 44 15.83 34.87 12.95
CA TYR A 44 15.28 35.09 14.29
C TYR A 44 16.34 35.55 15.28
N THR A 45 17.52 34.91 15.31
CA THR A 45 18.61 35.29 16.22
C THR A 45 19.17 36.69 15.95
N HIS A 46 19.13 37.17 14.70
CA HIS A 46 19.60 38.51 14.34
C HIS A 46 18.54 39.60 14.54
N THR A 47 17.28 39.30 14.23
CA THR A 47 16.18 40.28 14.26
C THR A 47 15.41 40.29 15.57
N MET A 48 15.47 39.20 16.34
CA MET A 48 14.60 38.90 17.49
C MET A 48 13.10 38.89 17.14
N GLU A 49 12.76 38.81 15.85
CA GLU A 49 11.39 38.71 15.35
C GLU A 49 11.19 37.37 14.63
N GLN A 50 10.03 36.74 14.83
CA GLN A 50 9.67 35.53 14.09
C GLN A 50 9.41 35.92 12.63
N PRO A 51 10.25 35.48 11.67
CA PRO A 51 10.09 35.90 10.29
C PRO A 51 8.78 35.35 9.72
N ASN A 52 8.04 36.21 9.03
CA ASN A 52 6.86 35.80 8.27
C ASN A 52 7.29 34.71 7.26
N PRO A 53 6.64 33.53 7.21
CA PRO A 53 7.00 32.46 6.28
C PRO A 53 7.04 32.88 4.82
N THR A 54 6.25 33.90 4.49
CA THR A 54 6.16 34.47 3.15
C THR A 54 7.30 35.43 2.80
N GLU A 55 8.05 35.92 3.80
CA GLU A 55 9.11 36.92 3.67
C GLU A 55 10.50 36.36 3.97
N LEU A 56 10.60 35.10 4.43
CA LEU A 56 11.86 34.49 4.86
C LEU A 56 12.89 34.37 3.73
N LEU A 57 12.45 34.01 2.52
CA LEU A 57 13.31 33.83 1.35
C LEU A 57 12.64 34.40 0.11
N SER A 58 13.42 35.06 -0.74
CA SER A 58 12.95 35.51 -2.05
C SER A 58 12.72 34.33 -3.00
N GLU A 59 11.99 34.55 -4.10
CA GLU A 59 11.82 33.53 -5.15
C GLU A 59 13.17 33.05 -5.71
N GLY A 60 14.11 33.97 -5.93
CA GLY A 60 15.46 33.64 -6.43
C GLY A 60 16.29 32.83 -5.43
N ASP A 61 16.21 33.13 -4.13
CA ASP A 61 16.88 32.32 -3.11
C ASP A 61 16.32 30.90 -3.06
N MET A 62 15.01 30.76 -3.23
CA MET A 62 14.35 29.46 -3.27
C MET A 62 14.76 28.65 -4.51
N GLU A 63 14.81 29.26 -5.69
CA GLU A 63 15.32 28.58 -6.89
C GLU A 63 16.75 28.09 -6.71
N ASN A 64 17.61 28.91 -6.11
CA ASN A 64 18.99 28.53 -5.77
C ASN A 64 19.01 27.35 -4.78
N LEU A 65 18.20 27.38 -3.72
CA LEU A 65 18.12 26.26 -2.77
C LEU A 65 17.63 24.98 -3.45
N LEU A 66 16.57 25.04 -4.26
CA LEU A 66 16.08 23.87 -5.01
C LEU A 66 17.15 23.29 -5.94
N GLN A 67 17.99 24.14 -6.54
CA GLN A 67 19.10 23.71 -7.38
C GLN A 67 20.20 23.02 -6.56
N VAL A 68 20.65 23.64 -5.47
CA VAL A 68 21.77 23.16 -4.65
C VAL A 68 21.42 21.89 -3.87
N THR A 69 20.17 21.74 -3.41
CA THR A 69 19.74 20.54 -2.67
C THR A 69 19.41 19.37 -3.57
N GLY A 70 19.24 19.59 -4.88
CA GLY A 70 18.84 18.58 -5.85
C GLY A 70 17.33 18.46 -6.06
N CYS A 71 16.50 19.18 -5.31
CA CYS A 71 15.04 19.16 -5.50
C CYS A 71 14.59 19.64 -6.88
N SER A 72 15.35 20.50 -7.56
CA SER A 72 15.04 20.99 -8.90
C SER A 72 14.89 19.87 -9.94
N ALA A 73 15.76 18.85 -9.90
CA ALA A 73 15.67 17.67 -10.77
C ALA A 73 14.34 16.94 -10.55
N GLU A 74 13.93 16.85 -9.29
CA GLU A 74 12.70 16.20 -8.89
C GLU A 74 11.44 17.00 -9.21
N LEU A 75 11.54 18.24 -9.65
CA LEU A 75 10.40 19.06 -10.08
C LEU A 75 10.25 19.14 -11.61
N GLN A 76 11.20 18.56 -12.36
CA GLN A 76 11.16 18.60 -13.82
C GLN A 76 9.99 17.80 -14.39
N ARG A 77 9.18 18.43 -15.24
CA ARG A 77 8.09 17.76 -15.92
C ARG A 77 8.63 16.67 -16.85
N PRO A 78 8.24 15.39 -16.68
CA PRO A 78 8.75 14.31 -17.52
C PRO A 78 8.18 14.42 -18.94
N SER A 79 8.98 14.02 -19.92
CA SER A 79 8.60 14.00 -21.34
C SER A 79 7.97 12.65 -21.69
N CYS A 80 6.71 12.68 -22.13
CA CYS A 80 5.96 11.48 -22.48
C CYS A 80 6.17 11.11 -23.94
N ARG A 81 6.73 9.93 -24.18
CA ARG A 81 6.80 9.33 -25.52
C ARG A 81 5.39 8.96 -26.00
N SER A 82 5.20 8.95 -27.31
CA SER A 82 3.96 8.52 -27.97
C SER A 82 4.30 7.49 -29.06
N ASP A 83 5.04 6.47 -28.66
CA ASP A 83 5.35 5.29 -29.47
C ASP A 83 4.44 4.10 -29.10
N CYS A 84 4.43 3.06 -29.94
CA CYS A 84 3.58 1.89 -29.75
C CYS A 84 3.72 1.24 -28.36
N LEU A 85 4.92 1.22 -27.78
CA LEU A 85 5.16 0.61 -26.47
C LEU A 85 4.59 1.46 -25.33
N SER A 86 4.81 2.77 -25.36
CA SER A 86 4.29 3.74 -24.38
C SER A 86 2.75 3.87 -24.41
N GLU A 87 2.14 3.50 -25.53
CA GLU A 87 0.69 3.41 -25.67
C GLU A 87 0.12 2.08 -25.14
N ARG A 88 0.88 0.98 -25.28
CA ARG A 88 0.42 -0.36 -24.93
C ARG A 88 0.69 -0.75 -23.48
N TYR A 89 1.77 -0.26 -22.88
CA TYR A 89 2.25 -0.67 -21.56
C TYR A 89 2.49 0.50 -20.62
N ARG A 90 2.29 0.25 -19.32
CA ARG A 90 2.60 1.19 -18.24
C ARG A 90 4.12 1.37 -18.09
N SER A 91 4.54 2.58 -17.76
CA SER A 91 5.87 2.79 -17.16
C SER A 91 5.97 2.08 -15.79
N PHE A 92 7.18 1.85 -15.28
CA PHE A 92 7.35 1.32 -13.91
C PHE A 92 7.14 2.39 -12.85
N THR A 93 7.37 3.66 -13.20
CA THR A 93 7.23 4.81 -12.30
C THR A 93 5.80 5.34 -12.24
N GLY A 94 4.87 4.83 -13.05
CA GLY A 94 3.51 5.39 -13.21
C GLY A 94 3.45 6.71 -13.99
N GLU A 95 4.61 7.32 -14.31
CA GLU A 95 4.68 8.53 -15.12
C GLU A 95 4.04 8.32 -16.50
N CYS A 96 3.47 9.41 -17.03
CA CYS A 96 2.82 9.45 -18.34
C CYS A 96 1.58 8.57 -18.48
N ASN A 97 1.01 8.08 -17.37
CA ASN A 97 -0.37 7.57 -17.38
C ASN A 97 -1.32 8.68 -17.85
N ASN A 98 -1.33 9.81 -17.13
CA ASN A 98 -2.00 11.01 -17.58
C ASN A 98 -1.08 11.83 -18.50
N ARG A 99 -1.48 12.09 -19.75
CA ARG A 99 -0.62 12.85 -20.70
C ARG A 99 -0.64 14.36 -20.47
N LYS A 100 -1.70 14.91 -19.88
CA LYS A 100 -1.80 16.33 -19.53
C LYS A 100 -1.02 16.64 -18.27
N HIS A 101 -1.11 15.75 -17.28
CA HIS A 101 -0.43 15.82 -16.00
C HIS A 101 0.46 14.58 -15.80
N PRO A 102 1.64 14.52 -16.46
CA PRO A 102 2.50 13.32 -16.50
C PRO A 102 2.89 12.69 -15.18
N ARG A 103 2.75 13.41 -14.06
CA ARG A 103 3.13 12.95 -12.72
C ARG A 103 1.95 12.49 -11.88
N TRP A 104 0.69 12.71 -12.28
CA TRP A 104 -0.44 12.26 -11.46
C TRP A 104 -0.43 10.74 -11.32
N GLY A 105 -0.39 10.28 -10.08
CA GLY A 105 -0.27 8.88 -9.70
C GLY A 105 1.12 8.24 -9.88
N ALA A 106 2.14 9.00 -10.30
CA ALA A 106 3.50 8.50 -10.39
C ALA A 106 4.12 8.21 -9.00
N ALA A 107 5.13 7.35 -8.97
CA ALA A 107 5.95 7.12 -7.79
C ALA A 107 6.77 8.37 -7.42
N ASN A 108 7.07 8.49 -6.15
CA ASN A 108 7.86 9.57 -5.54
C ASN A 108 7.30 10.98 -5.70
N ILE A 109 5.98 11.11 -5.74
CA ILE A 109 5.30 12.41 -5.73
C ILE A 109 4.64 12.67 -4.37
N PRO A 110 4.41 13.94 -4.00
CA PRO A 110 3.62 14.28 -2.81
C PRO A 110 2.23 13.63 -2.86
N TYR A 111 1.70 13.21 -1.72
CA TYR A 111 0.29 12.81 -1.65
C TYR A 111 -0.63 13.98 -2.03
N SER A 112 -1.80 13.68 -2.60
CA SER A 112 -2.82 14.71 -2.82
C SER A 112 -3.46 15.13 -1.48
N ARG A 113 -3.85 16.40 -1.38
CA ARG A 113 -4.54 16.98 -0.23
C ARG A 113 -5.98 17.32 -0.59
N TRP A 114 -6.94 16.59 -0.04
CA TRP A 114 -8.37 16.90 -0.19
C TRP A 114 -8.84 17.99 0.78
N LEU A 115 -8.13 18.15 1.89
CA LEU A 115 -8.28 19.25 2.85
C LEU A 115 -6.88 19.81 3.13
N PRO A 116 -6.76 21.13 3.42
CA PRO A 116 -5.50 21.71 3.89
C PRO A 116 -4.98 20.99 5.15
N PRO A 117 -3.66 20.81 5.30
CA PRO A 117 -3.11 20.15 6.49
C PRO A 117 -3.22 21.03 7.74
N GLU A 118 -3.43 20.42 8.90
CA GLU A 118 -3.48 21.05 10.22
C GLU A 118 -2.22 20.72 11.02
N TYR A 119 -1.30 21.67 11.09
CA TYR A 119 -0.05 21.62 11.86
C TYR A 119 -0.08 22.66 13.00
N GLU A 120 0.82 22.55 13.98
CA GLU A 120 0.97 23.55 15.07
C GLU A 120 1.49 24.89 14.57
N ASP A 121 2.28 24.87 13.51
CA ASP A 121 2.81 26.04 12.85
C ASP A 121 2.61 25.98 11.32
N SER A 122 3.00 27.06 10.64
CA SER A 122 2.95 27.16 9.18
C SER A 122 3.93 26.24 8.44
N TRP A 123 4.91 25.67 9.13
CA TRP A 123 6.06 25.00 8.54
C TRP A 123 5.90 23.48 8.50
N GLY A 124 5.10 22.94 9.41
CA GLY A 124 4.78 21.52 9.45
C GLY A 124 5.12 20.86 10.78
N THR A 125 5.19 21.60 11.88
CA THR A 125 5.31 21.01 13.23
C THR A 125 4.05 20.19 13.53
N PRO A 126 4.16 18.87 13.80
CA PRO A 126 3.01 18.00 14.05
C PRO A 126 2.14 18.48 15.21
N ARG A 127 0.85 18.11 15.19
CA ARG A 127 -0.01 18.32 16.36
C ARG A 127 0.42 17.47 17.56
N GLY A 128 0.40 18.04 18.75
CA GLY A 128 0.88 17.41 19.99
C GLY A 128 2.41 17.41 20.11
N TRP A 129 3.10 18.30 19.39
CA TRP A 129 4.53 18.51 19.52
C TRP A 129 4.83 19.26 20.82
N ASP A 130 4.15 20.38 21.06
CA ASP A 130 4.12 21.03 22.38
C ASP A 130 3.00 20.40 23.25
N PRO A 131 3.33 19.76 24.39
CA PRO A 131 2.34 19.15 25.29
C PRO A 131 1.35 20.14 25.89
N GLU A 132 1.75 21.39 26.03
CA GLU A 132 0.95 22.44 26.66
C GLU A 132 0.07 23.17 25.62
N HIS A 133 0.30 22.92 24.32
CA HIS A 133 -0.51 23.52 23.27
C HIS A 133 -1.95 22.99 23.32
N THR A 134 -2.90 23.92 23.31
CA THR A 134 -4.32 23.59 23.38
C THR A 134 -4.99 23.73 22.01
N TYR A 135 -5.86 22.77 21.72
CA TYR A 135 -6.71 22.72 20.54
C TYR A 135 -8.14 22.75 21.04
N HIS A 136 -8.93 23.75 20.64
CA HIS A 136 -10.30 23.91 21.12
C HIS A 136 -10.39 23.85 22.67
N ASN A 137 -9.48 24.56 23.35
CA ASN A 137 -9.35 24.64 24.82
C ASN A 137 -8.99 23.31 25.54
N ALA A 138 -8.45 22.32 24.83
CA ALA A 138 -7.95 21.08 25.43
C ALA A 138 -6.61 20.65 24.80
N THR A 139 -5.71 20.08 25.60
CA THR A 139 -4.48 19.47 25.06
C THR A 139 -4.81 18.13 24.38
N LEU A 140 -3.98 17.71 23.42
CA LEU A 140 -4.17 16.40 22.79
C LEU A 140 -3.64 15.28 23.70
N PRO A 141 -4.35 14.14 23.80
CA PRO A 141 -3.90 13.03 24.63
C PRO A 141 -2.63 12.38 24.04
N PRO A 142 -1.74 11.83 24.89
CA PRO A 142 -0.70 10.92 24.42
C PRO A 142 -1.33 9.76 23.62
N VAL A 143 -0.83 9.52 22.41
CA VAL A 143 -1.42 8.54 21.49
C VAL A 143 -1.42 7.10 22.06
N ARG A 144 -0.45 6.77 22.93
CA ARG A 144 -0.42 5.49 23.63
C ARG A 144 -1.55 5.36 24.66
N LEU A 145 -1.93 6.44 25.32
CA LEU A 145 -3.06 6.42 26.24
C LEU A 145 -4.36 6.14 25.47
N VAL A 146 -4.56 6.78 24.32
CA VAL A 146 -5.70 6.48 23.43
C VAL A 146 -5.68 5.01 23.01
N SER A 147 -4.51 4.48 22.66
CA SER A 147 -4.35 3.06 22.29
C SER A 147 -4.76 2.10 23.42
N GLN A 148 -4.40 2.40 24.67
CA GLN A 148 -4.80 1.59 25.83
C GLN A 148 -6.29 1.66 26.13
N GLU A 149 -6.85 2.87 26.16
CA GLU A 149 -8.20 3.10 26.64
C GLU A 149 -9.28 2.78 25.59
N VAL A 150 -8.96 2.97 24.30
CA VAL A 150 -9.91 2.83 23.19
C VAL A 150 -9.63 1.61 22.33
N LEU A 151 -8.38 1.36 21.96
CA LEU A 151 -8.07 0.35 20.93
C LEU A 151 -7.91 -1.06 21.49
N PHE A 152 -7.59 -1.21 22.76
CA PHE A 152 -7.18 -2.50 23.31
C PHE A 152 -8.25 -3.58 23.24
N THR A 153 -7.87 -4.75 22.73
CA THR A 153 -8.65 -6.00 22.79
C THR A 153 -7.73 -7.14 23.18
N ARG A 154 -8.17 -7.98 24.13
CA ARG A 154 -7.43 -9.19 24.47
C ARG A 154 -7.58 -10.24 23.37
N ASN A 155 -6.53 -11.03 23.15
CA ASN A 155 -6.53 -12.04 22.08
C ASN A 155 -7.62 -13.10 22.26
N ASP A 156 -7.96 -13.45 23.50
CA ASP A 156 -8.94 -14.48 23.88
C ASP A 156 -10.40 -14.01 23.82
N THR A 157 -10.64 -12.71 23.60
CA THR A 157 -12.00 -12.14 23.60
C THR A 157 -12.46 -11.62 22.25
N ILE A 158 -11.66 -11.77 21.18
CA ILE A 158 -12.00 -11.25 19.86
C ILE A 158 -13.31 -11.83 19.31
N SER A 159 -14.04 -11.02 18.56
CA SER A 159 -15.16 -11.47 17.73
C SER A 159 -14.64 -11.91 16.36
N LEU A 160 -15.16 -13.03 15.86
CA LEU A 160 -14.83 -13.56 14.55
C LEU A 160 -15.88 -13.14 13.53
N ASP A 161 -15.44 -12.88 12.32
CA ASP A 161 -16.32 -12.59 11.21
C ASP A 161 -17.08 -13.85 10.77
N SER A 162 -18.40 -13.77 10.64
CA SER A 162 -19.24 -14.89 10.21
C SER A 162 -19.37 -15.01 8.69
N THR A 163 -18.95 -14.01 7.92
CA THR A 163 -19.16 -14.00 6.46
C THR A 163 -17.89 -13.82 5.64
N LEU A 164 -16.77 -13.41 6.23
CA LEU A 164 -15.51 -13.14 5.53
C LEU A 164 -14.36 -14.02 6.01
N SER A 165 -13.55 -14.49 5.07
CA SER A 165 -12.31 -15.22 5.35
C SER A 165 -11.18 -14.27 5.72
N HIS A 166 -10.14 -14.80 6.36
CA HIS A 166 -8.95 -14.04 6.69
C HIS A 166 -8.20 -13.56 5.44
N LEU A 167 -8.32 -14.28 4.32
CA LEU A 167 -7.73 -13.85 3.04
C LEU A 167 -8.22 -12.47 2.57
N LEU A 168 -9.44 -12.06 2.91
CA LEU A 168 -9.89 -10.70 2.59
C LEU A 168 -9.03 -9.64 3.30
N VAL A 169 -8.64 -9.89 4.54
CA VAL A 169 -7.79 -8.98 5.33
C VAL A 169 -6.41 -8.85 4.67
N GLU A 170 -5.82 -10.00 4.32
CA GLU A 170 -4.55 -10.07 3.60
C GLU A 170 -4.62 -9.38 2.23
N TRP A 171 -5.73 -9.52 1.50
CA TRP A 171 -5.92 -8.83 0.22
C TRP A 171 -5.95 -7.30 0.38
N GLY A 172 -6.52 -6.80 1.47
CA GLY A 172 -6.51 -5.37 1.79
C GLY A 172 -5.08 -4.83 1.93
N GLN A 173 -4.24 -5.54 2.68
CA GLN A 173 -2.83 -5.19 2.85
C GLN A 173 -2.03 -5.37 1.56
N TRP A 174 -2.30 -6.43 0.80
CA TRP A 174 -1.72 -6.67 -0.52
C TRP A 174 -1.92 -5.49 -1.48
N ILE A 175 -3.14 -4.93 -1.51
CA ILE A 175 -3.47 -3.76 -2.32
C ILE A 175 -2.94 -2.46 -1.70
N ASP A 176 -2.88 -2.33 -0.37
CA ASP A 176 -2.22 -1.18 0.27
C ASP A 176 -0.76 -1.09 -0.17
N HIS A 177 -0.09 -2.23 -0.25
CA HIS A 177 1.30 -2.30 -0.68
C HIS A 177 1.51 -2.06 -2.17
N ASP A 178 0.45 -2.09 -2.98
CA ASP A 178 0.50 -1.70 -4.40
C ASP A 178 0.37 -0.18 -4.59
N VAL A 179 -0.29 0.52 -3.66
CA VAL A 179 -0.68 1.92 -3.87
C VAL A 179 -0.12 2.90 -2.84
N VAL A 180 0.35 2.44 -1.68
CA VAL A 180 0.87 3.31 -0.60
C VAL A 180 2.19 2.78 -0.04
N GLN A 181 3.22 3.61 -0.12
CA GLN A 181 4.45 3.45 0.67
C GLN A 181 4.95 4.82 1.12
N THR A 182 4.72 5.19 2.37
CA THR A 182 5.28 6.43 2.94
C THR A 182 6.68 6.16 3.51
N PRO A 183 7.75 6.78 2.96
CA PRO A 183 9.09 6.71 3.54
C PRO A 183 9.17 7.41 4.89
N GLN A 184 10.11 6.97 5.71
CA GLN A 184 10.55 7.73 6.89
C GLN A 184 11.74 8.62 6.53
N SER A 185 12.03 9.62 7.38
CA SER A 185 13.28 10.38 7.26
C SER A 185 14.48 9.42 7.21
N PRO A 186 15.38 9.57 6.23
CA PRO A 186 16.59 8.75 6.18
C PRO A 186 17.57 9.04 7.33
N SER A 187 17.51 10.21 7.96
CA SER A 187 18.35 10.54 9.12
C SER A 187 17.83 9.89 10.40
N THR A 188 18.72 9.26 11.16
CA THR A 188 18.40 8.68 12.47
C THR A 188 18.61 9.65 13.63
N ALA A 189 19.33 10.74 13.40
CA ALA A 189 19.60 11.78 14.38
C ALA A 189 19.09 13.14 13.91
N ALA A 190 18.68 13.98 14.86
CA ALA A 190 18.30 15.35 14.59
C ALA A 190 19.49 16.17 14.12
N PHE A 191 19.34 16.87 13.00
CA PHE A 191 20.41 17.67 12.41
C PHE A 191 20.97 18.72 13.39
N ARG A 192 20.07 19.41 14.10
CA ARG A 192 20.41 20.52 15.00
C ARG A 192 21.11 20.07 16.29
N THR A 193 20.57 19.06 16.95
CA THR A 193 20.99 18.68 18.32
C THR A 193 21.87 17.43 18.34
N GLY A 194 21.99 16.72 17.22
CA GLY A 194 22.62 15.40 17.15
C GLY A 194 21.84 14.32 17.91
N ALA A 195 20.62 14.63 18.36
CA ALA A 195 19.83 13.71 19.18
C ALA A 195 19.41 12.49 18.35
N ASP A 196 19.87 11.30 18.75
CA ASP A 196 19.50 10.04 18.10
C ASP A 196 18.10 9.62 18.53
N CYS A 197 17.14 9.61 17.59
CA CYS A 197 15.73 9.31 17.87
C CYS A 197 15.49 7.88 18.38
N THR A 198 16.47 6.98 18.27
CA THR A 198 16.40 5.63 18.84
C THR A 198 16.76 5.57 20.32
N HIS A 199 17.42 6.60 20.85
CA HIS A 199 17.95 6.65 22.21
C HIS A 199 17.41 7.83 23.03
N THR A 200 16.83 8.83 22.38
CA THR A 200 16.27 10.04 23.02
C THR A 200 14.75 10.05 22.99
N CYS A 201 14.16 10.73 23.98
CA CYS A 201 12.76 11.13 23.97
C CYS A 201 12.59 12.62 23.63
N SER A 202 13.64 13.28 23.11
CA SER A 202 13.56 14.67 22.66
C SER A 202 12.69 14.81 21.41
N ARG A 203 12.01 15.95 21.33
CA ARG A 203 11.25 16.36 20.14
C ARG A 203 12.13 17.30 19.34
N ASP A 204 12.89 16.73 18.41
CA ASP A 204 13.75 17.43 17.48
C ASP A 204 13.67 16.70 16.14
N THR A 205 13.29 17.38 15.05
CA THR A 205 13.14 16.73 13.73
C THR A 205 14.42 15.96 13.36
N PRO A 206 14.34 14.67 12.98
CA PRO A 206 13.12 13.91 12.64
C PRO A 206 12.48 13.11 13.80
N CYS A 207 12.93 13.28 15.04
CA CYS A 207 12.42 12.62 16.23
C CYS A 207 11.06 13.19 16.65
N PHE A 208 10.02 12.36 16.69
CA PHE A 208 8.71 12.72 17.25
C PHE A 208 8.17 11.59 18.14
N PRO A 209 8.87 11.29 19.26
CA PRO A 209 8.69 10.07 20.05
C PRO A 209 7.31 9.99 20.70
N ILE A 210 6.78 8.75 20.80
CA ILE A 210 5.51 8.46 21.45
C ILE A 210 5.74 8.32 22.95
N GLN A 211 5.23 9.27 23.71
CA GLN A 211 5.37 9.27 25.17
C GLN A 211 4.62 8.09 25.81
N ILE A 212 5.26 7.44 26.78
CA ILE A 212 4.67 6.36 27.57
C ILE A 212 4.00 6.99 28.80
N PRO A 213 2.67 6.84 28.97
CA PRO A 213 1.99 7.35 30.16
C PRO A 213 2.50 6.71 31.46
N LEU A 214 2.41 7.44 32.58
CA LEU A 214 2.82 6.92 33.89
C LEU A 214 2.01 5.67 34.32
N SER A 215 0.78 5.54 33.83
CA SER A 215 -0.10 4.38 34.04
C SER A 215 0.24 3.17 33.16
N ASP A 216 1.10 3.32 32.14
CA ASP A 216 1.46 2.23 31.24
C ASP A 216 2.31 1.17 31.98
N PRO A 217 2.02 -0.13 31.82
CA PRO A 217 2.84 -1.20 32.41
C PRO A 217 4.31 -1.18 31.96
N ARG A 218 4.63 -0.49 30.86
CA ARG A 218 6.00 -0.32 30.33
C ARG A 218 6.74 0.86 30.97
N ASN A 219 6.06 1.64 31.80
CA ASN A 219 6.67 2.73 32.56
C ASN A 219 7.84 2.21 33.42
N GLY A 220 8.91 2.99 33.52
CA GLY A 220 10.15 2.60 34.22
C GLY A 220 11.13 1.76 33.40
N ILE A 221 10.74 1.23 32.23
CA ILE A 221 11.68 0.59 31.29
C ILE A 221 12.24 1.63 30.31
N GLN A 222 11.37 2.42 29.68
CA GLN A 222 11.70 3.60 28.87
C GLN A 222 10.59 4.65 29.03
N SER A 223 10.92 5.92 28.77
CA SER A 223 9.95 7.03 28.87
C SER A 223 9.15 7.24 27.58
N CYS A 224 9.60 6.70 26.45
CA CYS A 224 8.92 6.83 25.16
C CYS A 224 9.24 5.65 24.23
N MET A 225 8.41 5.46 23.20
CA MET A 225 8.73 4.63 22.04
C MET A 225 9.31 5.50 20.91
N PRO A 226 10.35 5.03 20.20
CA PRO A 226 10.94 5.78 19.10
C PRO A 226 9.95 5.94 17.95
N PHE A 227 9.90 7.14 17.38
CA PHE A 227 9.11 7.44 16.20
C PHE A 227 9.84 8.49 15.35
N PHE A 228 10.00 8.16 14.07
CA PHE A 228 10.60 9.02 13.07
C PHE A 228 9.50 9.62 12.22
N ARG A 229 9.58 10.94 12.02
CA ARG A 229 8.72 11.65 11.07
C ARG A 229 8.87 11.08 9.67
N SER A 230 7.78 11.11 8.92
CA SER A 230 7.78 10.72 7.50
C SER A 230 8.61 11.69 6.70
N ALA A 231 9.31 11.19 5.68
CA ALA A 231 10.18 12.01 4.85
C ALA A 231 9.39 13.17 4.21
N PRO A 232 9.96 14.38 4.14
CA PRO A 232 9.37 15.46 3.37
C PRO A 232 9.53 15.18 1.86
N SER A 233 8.79 15.93 1.06
CA SER A 233 8.84 15.89 -0.39
C SER A 233 9.32 17.22 -0.97
N CYS A 234 10.02 17.17 -2.11
CA CYS A 234 10.30 18.36 -2.89
C CYS A 234 8.99 18.85 -3.52
N VAL A 235 8.43 19.94 -3.01
CA VAL A 235 7.24 20.60 -3.58
C VAL A 235 7.70 21.72 -4.55
N ALA A 236 6.85 22.16 -5.48
CA ALA A 236 7.11 23.36 -6.31
C ALA A 236 6.40 24.60 -5.73
N GLY A 237 6.88 25.82 -6.02
CA GLY A 237 6.28 27.10 -5.57
C GLY A 237 7.10 27.91 -4.54
N VAL A 238 6.64 29.11 -4.17
CA VAL A 238 7.29 30.01 -3.19
C VAL A 238 6.99 29.54 -1.75
N LEU A 239 7.93 29.68 -0.81
CA LEU A 239 7.78 29.25 0.61
C LEU A 239 6.53 29.76 1.30
N SER A 240 6.02 30.92 0.87
CA SER A 240 4.84 31.59 1.39
C SER A 240 3.59 30.72 1.51
N HIS A 241 3.52 29.62 0.73
CA HIS A 241 2.41 28.67 0.73
C HIS A 241 2.84 27.21 0.92
N ARG A 242 4.11 26.93 1.22
CA ARG A 242 4.62 25.56 1.36
C ARG A 242 4.47 25.07 2.79
N ARG A 243 3.46 24.24 3.02
CA ARG A 243 3.39 23.38 4.20
C ARG A 243 4.13 22.07 3.91
N ARG A 244 4.66 21.42 4.96
CA ARG A 244 5.32 20.12 4.81
C ARG A 244 4.39 19.11 4.15
N GLU A 245 4.83 18.52 3.05
CA GLU A 245 4.14 17.44 2.37
C GLU A 245 4.96 16.16 2.37
N GLN A 246 4.30 15.03 2.63
CA GLN A 246 4.89 13.70 2.54
C GLN A 246 4.67 13.13 1.14
N LEU A 247 5.52 12.20 0.73
CA LEU A 247 5.41 11.54 -0.58
C LEU A 247 5.01 10.07 -0.50
N ASN A 248 4.47 9.59 -1.62
CA ASN A 248 4.29 8.19 -1.90
C ASN A 248 5.49 7.66 -2.70
N ALA A 249 6.23 6.67 -2.19
CA ALA A 249 7.42 6.15 -2.86
C ALA A 249 7.10 5.20 -4.03
N ILE A 250 5.87 4.74 -4.12
CA ILE A 250 5.39 3.81 -5.14
C ILE A 250 4.28 4.43 -5.97
N THR A 251 3.92 3.78 -7.08
CA THR A 251 2.85 4.28 -7.93
C THR A 251 1.51 4.29 -7.19
N SER A 252 0.58 5.15 -7.60
CA SER A 252 -0.76 5.18 -7.01
C SER A 252 -1.73 4.16 -7.63
N PHE A 253 -1.36 3.57 -8.77
CA PHE A 253 -2.25 2.72 -9.55
C PHE A 253 -2.27 1.30 -8.97
N VAL A 254 -3.41 0.61 -9.11
CA VAL A 254 -3.45 -0.84 -8.90
C VAL A 254 -2.89 -1.48 -10.17
N ASP A 255 -1.58 -1.69 -10.20
CA ASP A 255 -0.82 -2.14 -11.36
C ASP A 255 0.20 -3.26 -11.07
N ALA A 256 0.09 -3.86 -9.88
CA ALA A 256 0.96 -4.90 -9.36
C ALA A 256 2.42 -4.47 -9.13
N SER A 257 2.65 -3.19 -8.80
CA SER A 257 3.96 -2.64 -8.43
C SER A 257 4.60 -3.35 -7.24
N MET A 258 3.83 -3.91 -6.31
CA MET A 258 4.36 -4.76 -5.22
C MET A 258 5.01 -6.07 -5.73
N VAL A 259 4.71 -6.49 -6.95
CA VAL A 259 5.39 -7.60 -7.65
C VAL A 259 6.55 -7.08 -8.50
N TYR A 260 6.35 -5.97 -9.23
CA TYR A 260 7.26 -5.52 -10.29
C TYR A 260 8.23 -4.39 -9.92
N GLY A 261 8.04 -3.74 -8.78
CA GLY A 261 8.77 -2.55 -8.37
C GLY A 261 8.20 -1.26 -8.97
N SER A 262 8.55 -0.12 -8.36
CA SER A 262 8.11 1.21 -8.79
C SER A 262 9.22 2.01 -9.50
N SER A 263 10.30 1.34 -9.90
CA SER A 263 11.36 1.91 -10.75
C SER A 263 11.83 0.92 -11.80
N ALA A 264 12.39 1.45 -12.89
CA ALA A 264 13.00 0.62 -13.93
C ALA A 264 14.18 -0.20 -13.40
N SER A 265 14.95 0.35 -12.44
CA SER A 265 16.10 -0.34 -11.84
C SER A 265 15.68 -1.54 -11.00
N LEU A 266 14.68 -1.40 -10.13
CA LEU A 266 14.20 -2.52 -9.32
C LEU A 266 13.49 -3.55 -10.20
N ALA A 267 12.65 -3.11 -11.14
CA ALA A 267 11.99 -4.01 -12.09
C ALA A 267 13.00 -4.84 -12.89
N SER A 268 14.10 -4.24 -13.33
CA SER A 268 15.17 -4.97 -14.01
C SER A 268 15.90 -5.97 -13.08
N ALA A 269 16.13 -5.60 -11.81
CA ALA A 269 16.83 -6.45 -10.85
C ALA A 269 15.99 -7.67 -10.42
N LEU A 270 14.66 -7.56 -10.46
CA LEU A 270 13.73 -8.64 -10.14
C LEU A 270 13.51 -9.63 -11.28
N ARG A 271 14.04 -9.35 -12.48
CA ARG A 271 13.90 -10.21 -13.66
C ARG A 271 15.03 -11.22 -13.78
N ASN A 272 14.73 -12.38 -14.32
CA ASN A 272 15.75 -13.32 -14.79
C ASN A 272 16.18 -12.93 -16.21
N LEU A 273 17.13 -11.99 -16.32
CA LEU A 273 17.59 -11.49 -17.62
C LEU A 273 18.37 -12.53 -18.46
N SER A 274 18.85 -13.60 -17.83
CA SER A 274 19.55 -14.69 -18.52
C SER A 274 18.59 -15.69 -19.16
N SER A 275 17.31 -15.65 -18.79
CA SER A 275 16.28 -16.57 -19.29
C SER A 275 15.82 -16.14 -20.70
N PRO A 276 15.67 -17.08 -21.65
CA PRO A 276 15.00 -16.81 -22.93
C PRO A 276 13.49 -16.55 -22.76
N LEU A 277 12.97 -16.77 -21.56
CA LEU A 277 11.62 -16.40 -21.14
C LEU A 277 11.69 -15.11 -20.34
N GLY A 278 10.73 -14.20 -20.53
CA GLY A 278 10.57 -12.95 -19.79
C GLY A 278 10.21 -13.10 -18.31
N SER A 279 10.78 -14.09 -17.62
CA SER A 279 10.42 -14.51 -16.26
C SER A 279 11.04 -13.63 -15.17
N MET A 280 10.41 -13.64 -13.99
CA MET A 280 10.96 -13.10 -12.75
C MET A 280 12.05 -14.03 -12.19
N ALA A 281 13.02 -13.44 -11.50
CA ALA A 281 14.08 -14.14 -10.81
C ALA A 281 13.52 -14.99 -9.66
N ILE A 282 14.07 -16.20 -9.49
CA ILE A 282 13.63 -17.16 -8.48
C ILE A 282 14.77 -17.48 -7.51
N ASN A 283 14.44 -18.08 -6.38
CA ASN A 283 15.44 -18.58 -5.46
C ASN A 283 16.30 -19.67 -6.10
N SER A 284 17.62 -19.54 -6.01
CA SER A 284 18.57 -20.51 -6.56
C SER A 284 18.98 -21.61 -5.57
N GLN A 285 18.64 -21.45 -4.28
CA GLN A 285 19.10 -22.34 -3.20
C GLN A 285 17.98 -23.22 -2.64
N HIS A 286 16.75 -22.70 -2.62
CA HIS A 286 15.60 -23.36 -2.03
C HIS A 286 14.44 -23.41 -3.03
N SER A 287 13.65 -24.47 -2.95
CA SER A 287 12.40 -24.62 -3.70
C SER A 287 11.32 -25.24 -2.79
N ASP A 288 10.08 -24.99 -3.14
CA ASP A 288 8.89 -25.48 -2.45
C ASP A 288 8.36 -26.70 -3.21
N GLN A 289 8.98 -27.86 -3.02
CA GLN A 289 8.61 -29.10 -3.71
C GLN A 289 8.42 -28.86 -5.23
N GLU A 290 9.49 -28.42 -5.90
CA GLU A 290 9.58 -28.03 -7.33
C GLU A 290 8.98 -26.67 -7.70
N LEU A 291 8.14 -26.07 -6.86
CA LEU A 291 7.65 -24.70 -7.08
C LEU A 291 8.69 -23.66 -6.61
N ALA A 292 8.74 -22.53 -7.31
CA ALA A 292 9.71 -21.50 -7.03
C ALA A 292 9.41 -20.76 -5.70
N HIS A 293 10.45 -20.45 -4.93
CA HIS A 293 10.41 -19.36 -3.97
C HIS A 293 10.87 -18.05 -4.64
N MET A 294 10.52 -16.93 -4.02
CA MET A 294 11.10 -15.63 -4.37
C MET A 294 12.63 -15.65 -4.22
N ALA A 295 13.31 -14.84 -5.03
CA ALA A 295 14.76 -14.66 -4.90
C ALA A 295 15.13 -14.15 -3.50
N SER A 296 16.24 -14.64 -2.94
CA SER A 296 16.77 -14.14 -1.66
C SER A 296 17.52 -12.84 -1.84
N ASP A 297 17.37 -11.92 -0.89
CA ASP A 297 18.17 -10.71 -0.76
C ASP A 297 19.59 -11.08 -0.29
N ARG A 298 20.52 -11.13 -1.24
CA ARG A 298 21.93 -11.48 -0.99
C ARG A 298 22.66 -10.43 -0.15
N SER A 299 22.13 -9.20 -0.03
CA SER A 299 22.72 -8.12 0.75
C SER A 299 22.43 -8.23 2.25
N LYS A 300 21.44 -9.04 2.65
CA LYS A 300 21.01 -9.25 4.04
C LYS A 300 21.27 -10.68 4.50
N ARG A 301 22.53 -11.11 4.41
CA ARG A 301 22.99 -12.31 5.12
C ARG A 301 23.18 -11.96 6.58
N GLN A 302 22.26 -12.41 7.43
CA GLN A 302 22.54 -12.58 8.85
C GLN A 302 23.18 -13.97 9.02
N GLU A 303 24.24 -14.04 9.82
CA GLU A 303 25.12 -15.23 9.90
C GLU A 303 24.42 -16.52 10.36
N ASN A 304 23.15 -16.48 10.81
CA ASN A 304 22.40 -17.66 11.27
C ASN A 304 20.89 -17.67 10.93
N THR A 305 20.41 -16.84 9.99
CA THR A 305 19.00 -16.85 9.55
C THR A 305 18.90 -16.85 8.03
N THR A 306 17.85 -17.49 7.49
CA THR A 306 17.57 -17.47 6.04
C THR A 306 17.34 -16.01 5.61
N SER A 307 18.01 -15.56 4.54
CA SER A 307 17.87 -14.19 4.04
C SER A 307 16.42 -13.86 3.69
N CYS A 308 16.01 -12.60 3.91
CA CYS A 308 14.72 -12.08 3.45
C CYS A 308 14.54 -12.30 1.94
N PHE A 309 13.29 -12.42 1.50
CA PHE A 309 12.96 -12.46 0.08
C PHE A 309 12.98 -11.07 -0.55
N GLN A 310 13.30 -10.99 -1.84
CA GLN A 310 13.25 -9.77 -2.63
C GLN A 310 11.96 -9.75 -3.47
N ALA A 311 11.28 -8.61 -3.49
CA ALA A 311 10.05 -8.37 -4.25
C ALA A 311 10.01 -6.92 -4.74
N GLY A 312 8.93 -6.55 -5.44
CA GLY A 312 8.66 -5.17 -5.87
C GLY A 312 8.39 -4.19 -4.72
N ASP A 313 7.97 -4.69 -3.57
CA ASP A 313 7.76 -3.91 -2.35
C ASP A 313 8.65 -4.43 -1.19
N SER A 314 9.20 -3.51 -0.40
CA SER A 314 10.14 -3.82 0.69
C SER A 314 9.49 -4.56 1.87
N ARG A 315 8.17 -4.50 1.99
CA ARG A 315 7.37 -5.07 3.08
C ARG A 315 6.90 -6.49 2.77
N ALA A 316 7.35 -7.10 1.67
CA ALA A 316 7.00 -8.47 1.31
C ALA A 316 7.29 -9.53 2.39
N ASN A 317 8.22 -9.24 3.31
CA ASN A 317 8.62 -10.12 4.41
C ASN A 317 7.93 -9.77 5.74
N GLU A 318 6.93 -8.89 5.73
CA GLU A 318 6.24 -8.40 6.92
C GLU A 318 5.72 -9.54 7.79
N HIS A 319 4.90 -10.45 7.26
CA HIS A 319 4.50 -11.70 7.88
C HIS A 319 4.30 -12.80 6.84
N LEU A 320 4.06 -14.02 7.30
CA LEU A 320 3.95 -15.21 6.45
C LEU A 320 2.85 -15.10 5.39
N GLY A 321 1.72 -14.45 5.70
CA GLY A 321 0.64 -14.18 4.74
C GLY A 321 1.09 -13.35 3.54
N MET A 322 1.79 -12.23 3.77
CA MET A 322 2.39 -11.42 2.71
C MET A 322 3.44 -12.19 1.91
N ILE A 323 4.32 -12.96 2.56
CA ILE A 323 5.31 -13.80 1.87
C ILE A 323 4.61 -14.82 0.95
N ALA A 324 3.51 -15.42 1.41
CA ALA A 324 2.73 -16.37 0.63
C ALA A 324 2.12 -15.71 -0.62
N LEU A 325 1.50 -14.53 -0.49
CA LEU A 325 0.92 -13.81 -1.62
C LEU A 325 1.98 -13.32 -2.63
N HIS A 326 3.09 -12.75 -2.17
CA HIS A 326 4.19 -12.36 -3.07
C HIS A 326 4.76 -13.56 -3.83
N THR A 327 4.95 -14.70 -3.15
CA THR A 327 5.41 -15.93 -3.81
C THR A 327 4.38 -16.44 -4.82
N LEU A 328 3.08 -16.42 -4.46
CA LEU A 328 1.99 -16.84 -5.33
C LEU A 328 1.95 -16.04 -6.64
N PHE A 329 2.00 -14.71 -6.55
CA PHE A 329 1.93 -13.85 -7.73
C PHE A 329 3.23 -13.81 -8.55
N LEU A 330 4.39 -14.06 -7.93
CA LEU A 330 5.61 -14.35 -8.68
C LEU A 330 5.48 -15.62 -9.52
N ARG A 331 4.90 -16.69 -8.95
CA ARG A 331 4.64 -17.94 -9.66
C ARG A 331 3.65 -17.70 -10.80
N GLU A 332 2.58 -16.94 -10.56
CA GLU A 332 1.57 -16.63 -11.57
C GLU A 332 2.16 -15.88 -12.77
N HIS A 333 3.01 -14.87 -12.54
CA HIS A 333 3.73 -14.21 -13.63
C HIS A 333 4.53 -15.21 -14.47
N ASN A 334 5.32 -16.07 -13.81
CA ASN A 334 6.15 -17.05 -14.50
C ASN A 334 5.33 -18.13 -15.23
N ARG A 335 4.13 -18.47 -14.74
CA ARG A 335 3.16 -19.33 -15.43
C ARG A 335 2.63 -18.66 -16.69
N LEU A 336 2.16 -17.42 -16.58
CA LEU A 336 1.66 -16.63 -17.71
C LEU A 336 2.71 -16.48 -18.81
N VAL A 337 3.94 -16.13 -18.48
CA VAL A 337 5.05 -16.01 -19.46
C VAL A 337 5.27 -17.31 -20.22
N LYS A 338 5.24 -18.46 -19.55
CA LYS A 338 5.40 -19.77 -20.20
C LYS A 338 4.25 -20.09 -21.16
N GLU A 339 3.01 -19.80 -20.76
CA GLU A 339 1.83 -20.05 -21.60
C GLU A 339 1.77 -19.10 -22.80
N LEU A 340 2.04 -17.81 -22.59
CA LEU A 340 2.12 -16.82 -23.66
C LEU A 340 3.23 -17.16 -24.66
N GLN A 341 4.38 -17.67 -24.20
CA GLN A 341 5.46 -18.10 -25.10
C GLN A 341 5.07 -19.31 -25.95
N ARG A 342 4.27 -20.23 -25.42
CA ARG A 342 3.73 -21.36 -26.19
C ARG A 342 2.73 -20.91 -27.25
N LEU A 343 1.91 -19.91 -26.92
CA LEU A 343 0.93 -19.34 -27.85
C LEU A 343 1.58 -18.46 -28.93
N ASN A 344 2.64 -17.74 -28.55
CA ASN A 344 3.34 -16.77 -29.39
C ASN A 344 4.86 -17.01 -29.37
N PRO A 345 5.37 -18.05 -30.06
CA PRO A 345 6.81 -18.37 -30.06
C PRO A 345 7.71 -17.25 -30.62
N HIS A 346 7.15 -16.31 -31.39
CA HIS A 346 7.84 -15.15 -31.96
C HIS A 346 8.02 -13.99 -30.98
N TRP A 347 7.35 -13.99 -29.83
CA TRP A 347 7.47 -12.90 -28.86
C TRP A 347 8.83 -12.88 -28.18
N SER A 348 9.40 -11.68 -28.07
CA SER A 348 10.63 -11.46 -27.32
C SER A 348 10.41 -11.65 -25.81
N PRO A 349 11.47 -11.91 -25.02
CA PRO A 349 11.38 -11.95 -23.57
C PRO A 349 10.77 -10.69 -22.96
N ASP A 350 11.06 -9.50 -23.51
CA ASP A 350 10.47 -8.24 -23.05
C ASP A 350 8.97 -8.16 -23.34
N THR A 351 8.52 -8.65 -24.51
CA THR A 351 7.10 -8.68 -24.86
C THR A 351 6.34 -9.62 -23.93
N LEU A 352 6.89 -10.82 -23.68
CA LEU A 352 6.32 -11.79 -22.74
C LEU A 352 6.19 -11.22 -21.33
N TYR A 353 7.25 -10.56 -20.83
CA TYR A 353 7.25 -9.92 -19.52
C TYR A 353 6.16 -8.84 -19.44
N GLN A 354 6.07 -7.95 -20.43
CA GLN A 354 5.12 -6.83 -20.41
C GLN A 354 3.66 -7.30 -20.56
N GLU A 355 3.39 -8.30 -21.39
CA GLU A 355 2.04 -8.88 -21.52
C GLU A 355 1.60 -9.62 -20.25
N ALA A 356 2.49 -10.43 -19.64
CA ALA A 356 2.21 -11.05 -18.35
C ALA A 356 2.00 -9.99 -17.24
N ARG A 357 2.84 -8.94 -17.19
CA ARG A 357 2.66 -7.80 -16.27
C ARG A 357 1.33 -7.09 -16.48
N LYS A 358 0.92 -6.88 -17.72
CA LYS A 358 -0.35 -6.24 -18.08
C LYS A 358 -1.56 -7.08 -17.64
N ILE A 359 -1.53 -8.39 -17.88
CA ILE A 359 -2.56 -9.34 -17.40
C ILE A 359 -2.61 -9.31 -15.87
N MET A 360 -1.45 -9.35 -15.21
CA MET A 360 -1.36 -9.31 -13.75
C MET A 360 -1.96 -8.03 -13.17
N GLY A 361 -1.70 -6.86 -13.77
CA GLY A 361 -2.38 -5.61 -13.39
C GLY A 361 -3.90 -5.72 -13.49
N ALA A 362 -4.42 -6.28 -14.59
CA ALA A 362 -5.86 -6.50 -14.76
C ALA A 362 -6.45 -7.45 -13.72
N ILE A 363 -5.75 -8.54 -13.39
CA ILE A 363 -6.16 -9.48 -12.33
C ILE A 363 -6.33 -8.74 -11.00
N HIS A 364 -5.36 -7.90 -10.62
CA HIS A 364 -5.42 -7.14 -9.37
C HIS A 364 -6.56 -6.12 -9.37
N GLN A 365 -6.81 -5.46 -10.51
CA GLN A 365 -7.94 -4.55 -10.68
C GLN A 365 -9.29 -5.27 -10.53
N ILE A 366 -9.47 -6.42 -11.19
CA ILE A 366 -10.73 -7.20 -11.11
C ILE A 366 -10.98 -7.69 -9.69
N LEU A 367 -10.00 -8.38 -9.09
CA LEU A 367 -10.12 -8.89 -7.72
C LEU A 367 -10.40 -7.78 -6.70
N THR A 368 -9.83 -6.59 -6.91
CA THR A 368 -10.03 -5.47 -6.00
C THR A 368 -11.41 -4.85 -6.15
N TRP A 369 -11.83 -4.47 -7.37
CA TRP A 369 -13.10 -3.76 -7.57
C TRP A 369 -14.33 -4.65 -7.52
N GLU A 370 -14.24 -5.89 -8.00
CA GLU A 370 -15.40 -6.79 -8.07
C GLU A 370 -15.53 -7.67 -6.84
N HIS A 371 -14.41 -8.04 -6.19
CA HIS A 371 -14.44 -9.02 -5.10
C HIS A 371 -14.13 -8.41 -3.74
N TYR A 372 -13.16 -7.51 -3.62
CA TYR A 372 -12.77 -6.93 -2.32
C TYR A 372 -13.65 -5.74 -1.91
N LEU A 373 -13.73 -4.68 -2.73
CA LEU A 373 -14.40 -3.43 -2.37
C LEU A 373 -15.88 -3.59 -1.97
N PRO A 374 -16.71 -4.41 -2.65
CA PRO A 374 -18.10 -4.59 -2.25
C PRO A 374 -18.27 -5.20 -0.85
N ARG A 375 -17.31 -6.04 -0.40
CA ARG A 375 -17.31 -6.66 0.93
C ARG A 375 -16.84 -5.70 2.03
N VAL A 376 -15.99 -4.75 1.67
CA VAL A 376 -15.49 -3.72 2.59
C VAL A 376 -16.49 -2.58 2.74
N ILE A 377 -16.96 -2.01 1.63
CA ILE A 377 -17.86 -0.84 1.64
C ILE A 377 -19.32 -1.28 1.89
N GLY A 378 -19.69 -2.49 1.50
CA GLY A 378 -21.06 -3.00 1.49
C GLY A 378 -21.75 -2.73 0.15
N GLU A 379 -22.48 -3.71 -0.39
CA GLU A 379 -23.05 -3.64 -1.75
C GLU A 379 -23.96 -2.43 -1.98
N GLY A 380 -24.82 -2.11 -0.99
CA GLY A 380 -25.72 -0.96 -1.07
C GLY A 380 -24.95 0.35 -1.21
N ALA A 381 -23.98 0.58 -0.32
CA ALA A 381 -23.15 1.78 -0.37
C ALA A 381 -22.25 1.83 -1.61
N MET A 382 -21.71 0.69 -2.03
CA MET A 382 -20.89 0.55 -3.22
C MET A 382 -21.66 1.00 -4.47
N SER A 383 -22.93 0.59 -4.62
CA SER A 383 -23.75 0.97 -5.78
C SER A 383 -23.98 2.48 -5.91
N HIS A 384 -24.00 3.20 -4.78
CA HIS A 384 -24.19 4.65 -4.75
C HIS A 384 -22.86 5.43 -4.87
N LEU A 385 -21.81 4.97 -4.20
CA LEU A 385 -20.53 5.69 -4.12
C LEU A 385 -19.61 5.39 -5.31
N MET A 386 -19.75 4.21 -5.92
CA MET A 386 -18.96 3.71 -7.04
C MET A 386 -19.87 3.44 -8.26
N PRO A 387 -20.30 4.49 -8.99
CA PRO A 387 -21.14 4.29 -10.18
C PRO A 387 -20.40 3.46 -11.25
N PRO A 388 -21.14 2.83 -12.21
CA PRO A 388 -20.52 2.09 -13.31
C PRO A 388 -19.47 2.90 -14.05
N TYR A 389 -18.41 2.23 -14.51
CA TYR A 389 -17.32 2.87 -15.24
C TYR A 389 -17.83 3.50 -16.55
N LYS A 390 -17.43 4.74 -16.81
CA LYS A 390 -17.84 5.52 -18.01
C LYS A 390 -16.72 5.76 -19.01
N GLY A 391 -15.53 5.23 -18.75
CA GLY A 391 -14.32 5.54 -19.51
C GLY A 391 -13.30 6.36 -18.71
N TYR A 392 -12.11 6.48 -19.28
CA TYR A 392 -10.99 7.21 -18.70
C TYR A 392 -11.23 8.72 -18.77
N ASP A 393 -11.08 9.39 -17.63
CA ASP A 393 -11.16 10.84 -17.49
C ASP A 393 -9.76 11.43 -17.30
N PRO A 394 -9.21 12.18 -18.27
CA PRO A 394 -7.90 12.82 -18.15
C PRO A 394 -7.86 13.99 -17.17
N GLU A 395 -9.00 14.47 -16.66
CA GLU A 395 -9.06 15.51 -15.62
C GLU A 395 -9.15 14.91 -14.21
N GLN A 396 -9.32 13.59 -14.07
CA GLN A 396 -9.33 12.91 -12.79
C GLN A 396 -7.90 12.70 -12.27
N ASP A 397 -7.56 13.35 -11.15
CA ASP A 397 -6.32 13.10 -10.42
C ASP A 397 -6.37 11.72 -9.75
N SER A 398 -5.45 10.83 -10.14
CA SER A 398 -5.29 9.46 -9.62
C SER A 398 -4.25 9.36 -8.50
N THR A 399 -3.72 10.48 -8.01
CA THR A 399 -2.75 10.50 -6.91
C THR A 399 -3.41 10.06 -5.59
N ILE A 400 -2.77 9.17 -4.84
CA ILE A 400 -3.26 8.79 -3.51
C ILE A 400 -3.33 10.03 -2.59
N ALA A 401 -4.47 10.19 -1.92
CA ALA A 401 -4.67 11.22 -0.93
C ALA A 401 -3.99 10.89 0.39
N ASN A 402 -3.45 11.91 1.07
CA ASN A 402 -2.73 11.73 2.33
C ASN A 402 -3.63 11.06 3.40
N VAL A 403 -4.91 11.45 3.47
CA VAL A 403 -5.90 10.84 4.37
C VAL A 403 -6.15 9.36 4.06
N PHE A 404 -6.08 8.95 2.79
CA PHE A 404 -6.26 7.56 2.40
C PHE A 404 -5.10 6.71 2.91
N ALA A 405 -3.87 7.12 2.59
CA ALA A 405 -2.63 6.44 2.97
C ALA A 405 -2.38 6.37 4.48
N THR A 406 -2.78 7.43 5.19
CA THR A 406 -2.39 7.62 6.60
C THR A 406 -3.49 7.23 7.57
N ALA A 407 -4.75 7.24 7.13
CA ALA A 407 -5.90 6.89 7.96
C ALA A 407 -6.83 5.89 7.28
N ALA A 408 -7.49 6.25 6.18
CA ALA A 408 -8.67 5.53 5.72
C ALA A 408 -8.40 4.05 5.42
N PHE A 409 -7.32 3.73 4.70
CA PHE A 409 -7.05 2.34 4.32
C PHE A 409 -6.39 1.50 5.43
N ARG A 410 -5.92 2.15 6.50
CA ARG A 410 -5.43 1.49 7.71
C ARG A 410 -6.54 0.96 8.62
N PHE A 411 -7.80 1.04 8.21
CA PHE A 411 -8.90 0.36 8.92
C PHE A 411 -8.64 -1.16 8.99
N ALA A 412 -7.91 -1.73 8.04
CA ALA A 412 -7.60 -3.15 8.01
C ALA A 412 -6.86 -3.62 9.29
N HIS A 413 -6.12 -2.75 9.97
CA HIS A 413 -5.40 -3.10 11.21
C HIS A 413 -6.34 -3.57 12.34
N VAL A 414 -7.62 -3.17 12.34
CA VAL A 414 -8.62 -3.65 13.33
C VAL A 414 -9.33 -4.94 12.92
N THR A 415 -8.92 -5.54 11.79
CA THR A 415 -9.46 -6.80 11.23
C THR A 415 -8.44 -7.95 11.25
N VAL A 416 -7.22 -7.69 11.76
CA VAL A 416 -6.13 -8.67 11.84
C VAL A 416 -6.36 -9.67 12.99
N GLN A 417 -6.11 -10.95 12.71
CA GLN A 417 -6.15 -12.04 13.69
C GLN A 417 -4.88 -12.05 14.56
N PRO A 418 -4.96 -12.45 15.84
CA PRO A 418 -3.78 -12.60 16.69
C PRO A 418 -2.96 -13.87 16.38
N VAL A 419 -3.49 -14.76 15.53
CA VAL A 419 -2.86 -16.04 15.21
C VAL A 419 -2.82 -16.22 13.70
N VAL A 420 -1.64 -16.58 13.19
CA VAL A 420 -1.45 -17.06 11.82
C VAL A 420 -1.73 -18.57 11.82
N SER A 421 -2.90 -18.95 11.32
CA SER A 421 -3.26 -20.35 11.13
C SER A 421 -2.42 -20.98 10.02
N ARG A 422 -1.90 -22.18 10.28
CA ARG A 422 -1.18 -23.00 9.30
C ARG A 422 -1.79 -24.38 9.31
N LEU A 423 -2.24 -24.84 8.14
CA LEU A 423 -3.02 -26.08 8.01
C LEU A 423 -2.35 -27.05 7.03
N GLY A 424 -2.31 -28.32 7.41
CA GLY A 424 -1.82 -29.40 6.55
C GLY A 424 -2.77 -29.74 5.40
N PRO A 425 -2.44 -30.75 4.60
CA PRO A 425 -3.35 -31.31 3.60
C PRO A 425 -4.73 -31.64 4.20
N GLY A 426 -5.79 -31.43 3.42
CA GLY A 426 -7.17 -31.61 3.89
C GLY A 426 -7.64 -30.55 4.90
N TYR A 427 -6.91 -29.43 5.04
CA TYR A 427 -7.20 -28.37 6.00
C TYR A 427 -7.16 -28.82 7.47
N ALA A 428 -6.43 -29.90 7.76
CA ALA A 428 -6.27 -30.42 9.11
C ALA A 428 -5.16 -29.68 9.88
N THR A 429 -5.24 -29.70 11.21
CA THR A 429 -4.12 -29.25 12.05
C THR A 429 -2.90 -30.12 11.80
N ASN A 430 -1.72 -29.50 11.75
CA ASN A 430 -0.47 -30.18 11.46
C ASN A 430 0.52 -29.91 12.61
N PRO A 431 0.94 -30.94 13.37
CA PRO A 431 1.89 -30.77 14.47
C PRO A 431 3.26 -30.22 14.05
N GLN A 432 3.69 -30.47 12.81
CA GLN A 432 4.94 -29.93 12.26
C GLN A 432 4.83 -28.42 11.95
N HIS A 433 3.61 -27.91 11.72
CA HIS A 433 3.35 -26.52 11.34
C HIS A 433 2.17 -25.95 12.15
N PRO A 434 2.29 -25.80 13.48
CA PRO A 434 1.18 -25.38 14.32
C PRO A 434 0.76 -23.92 14.07
N PRO A 435 -0.46 -23.51 14.46
CA PRO A 435 -0.83 -22.09 14.51
C PRO A 435 0.20 -21.28 15.31
N LEU A 436 0.46 -20.06 14.86
CA LEU A 436 1.55 -19.23 15.38
C LEU A 436 1.00 -17.87 15.85
N PRO A 437 1.37 -17.38 17.05
CA PRO A 437 1.10 -15.99 17.40
C PRO A 437 1.67 -15.04 16.33
N LEU A 438 0.91 -14.01 15.97
CA LEU A 438 1.25 -13.12 14.86
C LEU A 438 2.65 -12.52 15.00
N HIS A 439 3.06 -12.09 16.20
CA HIS A 439 4.38 -11.48 16.40
C HIS A 439 5.57 -12.41 16.07
N HIS A 440 5.39 -13.73 16.13
CA HIS A 440 6.40 -14.72 15.74
C HIS A 440 6.47 -14.97 14.22
N SER A 441 5.48 -14.48 13.47
CA SER A 441 5.43 -14.58 12.01
C SER A 441 6.18 -13.42 11.34
N LEU A 442 6.46 -12.35 12.10
CA LEU A 442 7.05 -11.12 11.58
C LEU A 442 8.50 -11.35 11.15
N PHE A 443 8.84 -11.00 9.91
CA PHE A 443 10.18 -11.22 9.32
C PHE A 443 10.71 -12.66 9.40
N ALA A 444 9.82 -13.64 9.51
CA ALA A 444 10.18 -15.03 9.71
C ALA A 444 10.20 -15.82 8.38
N SER A 445 10.86 -15.30 7.33
CA SER A 445 10.92 -15.93 6.00
C SER A 445 11.46 -17.36 6.03
N TRP A 446 12.36 -17.65 6.97
CA TRP A 446 12.89 -18.98 7.23
C TRP A 446 11.80 -20.03 7.48
N ARG A 447 10.65 -19.65 8.06
CA ARG A 447 9.52 -20.57 8.28
C ARG A 447 8.90 -21.01 6.97
N VAL A 448 8.84 -20.17 5.94
CA VAL A 448 8.36 -20.60 4.61
C VAL A 448 9.34 -21.59 3.98
N VAL A 449 10.64 -21.37 4.14
CA VAL A 449 11.67 -22.24 3.56
C VAL A 449 11.80 -23.58 4.30
N GLN A 450 11.65 -23.57 5.63
CA GLN A 450 11.95 -24.73 6.50
C GLN A 450 10.70 -25.42 7.05
N GLU A 451 9.56 -24.73 7.12
CA GLU A 451 8.32 -25.20 7.75
C GLU A 451 7.17 -25.33 6.73
N GLY A 452 7.44 -25.95 5.57
CA GLY A 452 6.41 -26.51 4.69
C GLY A 452 5.92 -25.61 3.53
N GLY A 453 6.68 -24.59 3.14
CA GLY A 453 6.33 -23.76 1.99
C GLY A 453 5.23 -22.75 2.26
N ILE A 454 4.55 -22.30 1.20
CA ILE A 454 3.44 -21.34 1.32
C ILE A 454 2.08 -22.02 1.50
N ASP A 455 1.97 -23.29 1.13
CA ASP A 455 0.75 -24.10 1.17
C ASP A 455 0.05 -24.10 2.54
N PRO A 456 0.74 -24.33 3.67
CA PRO A 456 0.08 -24.33 4.98
C PRO A 456 -0.50 -22.97 5.35
N VAL A 457 0.17 -21.89 4.96
CA VAL A 457 -0.27 -20.52 5.19
C VAL A 457 -1.51 -20.24 4.34
N LEU A 458 -1.47 -20.54 3.04
CA LEU A 458 -2.60 -20.33 2.14
C LEU A 458 -3.85 -21.11 2.60
N ARG A 459 -3.73 -22.37 3.03
CA ARG A 459 -4.87 -23.12 3.60
C ARG A 459 -5.43 -22.44 4.85
N GLY A 460 -4.57 -21.90 5.70
CA GLY A 460 -4.96 -21.11 6.86
C GLY A 460 -5.73 -19.86 6.48
N LEU A 461 -5.26 -19.09 5.48
CA LEU A 461 -5.95 -17.89 4.99
C LEU A 461 -7.33 -18.19 4.39
N LEU A 462 -7.47 -19.34 3.71
CA LEU A 462 -8.71 -19.76 3.07
C LEU A 462 -9.78 -20.24 4.05
N LEU A 463 -9.40 -20.95 5.12
CA LEU A 463 -10.36 -21.52 6.08
C LEU A 463 -10.60 -20.62 7.31
N SER A 464 -9.58 -19.90 7.78
CA SER A 464 -9.75 -19.06 8.97
C SER A 464 -10.65 -17.85 8.69
N PRO A 465 -11.51 -17.46 9.63
CA PRO A 465 -12.32 -16.24 9.50
C PRO A 465 -11.46 -15.00 9.71
N ALA A 466 -11.90 -13.86 9.18
CA ALA A 466 -11.35 -12.56 9.59
C ALA A 466 -11.70 -12.26 11.07
N LYS A 467 -10.96 -11.34 11.70
CA LYS A 467 -11.41 -10.73 12.96
C LYS A 467 -12.47 -9.68 12.62
N LEU A 468 -13.59 -9.71 13.34
CA LEU A 468 -14.62 -8.68 13.24
C LEU A 468 -14.19 -7.43 14.03
N GLN A 469 -14.29 -6.26 13.39
CA GLN A 469 -14.16 -4.98 14.08
C GLN A 469 -15.45 -4.71 14.86
N THR A 470 -15.34 -4.34 16.14
CA THR A 470 -16.46 -3.81 16.92
C THR A 470 -15.99 -2.62 17.76
N PRO A 471 -16.89 -1.69 18.16
CA PRO A 471 -16.53 -0.53 18.98
C PRO A 471 -15.89 -0.89 20.34
N GLY A 472 -16.13 -2.09 20.86
CA GLY A 472 -15.50 -2.59 22.10
C GLY A 472 -14.27 -3.48 21.87
N GLN A 473 -13.97 -3.83 20.61
CA GLN A 473 -12.91 -4.77 20.25
C GLN A 473 -12.19 -4.34 18.96
N MET A 474 -11.29 -3.36 19.07
CA MET A 474 -10.59 -2.79 17.92
C MET A 474 -9.31 -3.56 17.55
N MET A 475 -8.23 -3.44 18.33
CA MET A 475 -6.92 -3.99 18.01
C MET A 475 -6.47 -5.06 19.00
N VAL A 476 -5.94 -6.16 18.45
CA VAL A 476 -5.37 -7.29 19.20
C VAL A 476 -4.08 -6.94 19.92
N GLU A 477 -3.77 -7.65 21.01
CA GLU A 477 -2.52 -7.52 21.78
C GLU A 477 -1.28 -7.67 20.88
N GLU A 478 -1.36 -8.54 19.88
CA GLU A 478 -0.23 -8.85 19.00
C GLU A 478 0.30 -7.63 18.24
N LEU A 479 -0.57 -6.68 17.91
CA LEU A 479 -0.20 -5.45 17.18
C LEU A 479 0.03 -4.25 18.10
N ARG A 480 -0.49 -4.29 19.34
CA ARG A 480 -0.47 -3.16 20.28
C ARG A 480 0.60 -3.28 21.38
N GLU A 481 0.88 -4.51 21.78
CA GLU A 481 1.78 -4.84 22.90
C GLU A 481 2.94 -5.74 22.50
N ARG A 482 2.90 -6.33 21.30
CA ARG A 482 3.90 -7.33 20.86
C ARG A 482 4.46 -7.07 19.47
N LEU A 483 4.25 -5.89 18.89
CA LEU A 483 4.77 -5.58 17.55
C LEU A 483 6.31 -5.66 17.57
N PHE A 484 6.85 -6.61 16.80
CA PHE A 484 8.28 -6.98 16.73
C PHE A 484 8.90 -7.49 18.03
N GLN A 485 8.09 -7.97 18.98
CA GLN A 485 8.59 -8.49 20.26
C GLN A 485 9.51 -9.71 20.09
N ALA A 486 9.25 -10.57 19.09
CA ALA A 486 9.99 -11.83 18.89
C ALA A 486 11.49 -11.62 18.63
N GLN A 487 11.90 -10.41 18.24
CA GLN A 487 13.27 -10.04 17.91
C GLN A 487 13.99 -9.35 19.08
N GLY A 488 13.33 -9.20 20.23
CA GLY A 488 13.87 -8.57 21.43
C GLY A 488 13.54 -7.07 21.52
N GLY A 489 14.02 -6.41 22.58
CA GLY A 489 13.75 -4.98 22.82
C GLY A 489 12.31 -4.68 23.30
N MET A 490 11.98 -3.38 23.42
CA MET A 490 10.64 -2.94 23.81
C MET A 490 9.69 -3.05 22.61
N PRO A 491 8.58 -3.79 22.73
CA PRO A 491 7.59 -3.90 21.65
C PRO A 491 6.97 -2.55 21.31
N LEU A 492 6.69 -2.36 20.02
CA LEU A 492 5.99 -1.18 19.53
C LEU A 492 4.46 -1.37 19.62
N ASP A 493 3.74 -0.27 19.39
CA ASP A 493 2.28 -0.21 19.37
C ASP A 493 1.79 0.36 18.04
N LEU A 494 1.21 -0.49 17.17
CA LEU A 494 0.75 -0.09 15.84
C LEU A 494 -0.40 0.95 15.89
N GLY A 495 -1.27 0.87 16.90
CA GLY A 495 -2.36 1.83 17.08
C GLY A 495 -1.83 3.21 17.45
N ALA A 496 -0.87 3.26 18.39
CA ALA A 496 -0.18 4.49 18.74
C ALA A 496 0.64 5.05 17.57
N LEU A 497 1.32 4.20 16.80
CA LEU A 497 2.04 4.59 15.58
C LEU A 497 1.10 5.20 14.53
N ASN A 498 -0.10 4.65 14.33
CA ASN A 498 -1.10 5.19 13.41
C ASN A 498 -1.55 6.59 13.83
N LEU A 499 -1.89 6.78 15.10
CA LEU A 499 -2.29 8.07 15.64
C LEU A 499 -1.17 9.11 15.53
N GLN A 500 0.05 8.75 15.94
CA GLN A 500 1.22 9.63 15.83
C GLN A 500 1.51 10.02 14.39
N ARG A 501 1.36 9.07 13.44
CA ARG A 501 1.53 9.32 12.01
C ARG A 501 0.47 10.26 11.44
N GLY A 502 -0.78 10.14 11.89
CA GLY A 502 -1.85 11.08 11.52
C GLY A 502 -1.49 12.53 11.88
N ARG A 503 -0.95 12.73 13.09
CA ARG A 503 -0.47 14.04 13.57
C ARG A 503 0.77 14.52 12.81
N ASP A 504 1.74 13.63 12.53
CA ASP A 504 2.94 13.92 11.73
C ASP A 504 2.61 14.39 10.29
N HIS A 505 1.54 13.84 9.71
CA HIS A 505 1.06 14.20 8.39
C HIS A 505 0.13 15.43 8.37
N GLY A 506 -0.12 16.04 9.53
CA GLY A 506 -1.02 17.19 9.66
C GLY A 506 -2.42 16.86 9.16
N LEU A 507 -2.94 15.67 9.45
CA LEU A 507 -4.31 15.33 9.07
C LEU A 507 -5.30 16.16 9.91
N PRO A 508 -6.32 16.79 9.28
CA PRO A 508 -7.42 17.38 10.01
C PRO A 508 -8.14 16.40 10.92
N GLY A 509 -8.76 16.92 11.98
CA GLY A 509 -9.55 16.13 12.93
C GLY A 509 -10.77 15.43 12.29
N TYR A 510 -11.31 14.45 13.02
CA TYR A 510 -12.46 13.62 12.63
C TYR A 510 -13.65 14.42 12.07
N GLY A 511 -14.04 15.50 12.75
CA GLY A 511 -15.17 16.33 12.33
C GLY A 511 -14.99 17.02 10.96
N SER A 512 -13.75 17.39 10.61
CA SER A 512 -13.43 17.99 9.31
C SER A 512 -13.68 17.01 8.17
N TRP A 513 -13.32 15.74 8.37
CA TRP A 513 -13.53 14.69 7.37
C TRP A 513 -15.00 14.23 7.28
N ARG A 514 -15.74 14.22 8.39
CA ARG A 514 -17.20 14.03 8.33
C ARG A 514 -17.87 15.12 7.52
N ARG A 515 -17.51 16.39 7.74
CA ARG A 515 -18.01 17.52 6.95
C ARG A 515 -17.67 17.38 5.47
N PHE A 516 -16.43 17.01 5.15
CA PHE A 516 -16.00 16.74 3.77
C PHE A 516 -16.87 15.67 3.07
N CYS A 517 -17.25 14.63 3.81
CA CYS A 517 -18.13 13.57 3.33
C CYS A 517 -19.63 13.89 3.46
N SER A 518 -20.01 15.14 3.76
CA SER A 518 -21.41 15.57 3.97
C SER A 518 -22.14 14.79 5.07
N LEU A 519 -21.41 14.37 6.09
CA LEU A 519 -21.93 13.67 7.26
C LEU A 519 -22.11 14.63 8.44
N SER A 520 -22.98 14.27 9.39
CA SER A 520 -23.19 15.02 10.64
C SER A 520 -21.87 15.18 11.42
N VAL A 521 -21.60 16.37 11.96
CA VAL A 521 -20.41 16.63 12.78
C VAL A 521 -20.84 16.74 14.25
N PRO A 522 -20.34 15.88 15.14
CA PRO A 522 -20.72 15.94 16.56
C PRO A 522 -20.08 17.15 17.25
N ASN A 523 -20.89 17.93 17.97
CA ASN A 523 -20.43 19.02 18.83
C ASN A 523 -20.47 18.62 20.31
N THR A 524 -21.30 17.63 20.66
CA THR A 524 -21.49 17.14 22.03
C THR A 524 -21.17 15.66 22.14
N THR A 525 -20.91 15.19 23.37
CA THR A 525 -20.69 13.76 23.64
C THR A 525 -21.93 12.92 23.29
N SER A 526 -23.14 13.47 23.45
CA SER A 526 -24.39 12.77 23.08
C SER A 526 -24.52 12.60 21.57
N GLU A 527 -24.26 13.65 20.78
CA GLU A 527 -24.24 13.55 19.31
C GLU A 527 -23.16 12.56 18.83
N LEU A 528 -21.99 12.55 19.48
CA LEU A 528 -20.95 11.56 19.19
C LEU A 528 -21.44 10.14 19.52
N ALA A 529 -22.12 9.95 20.65
CA ALA A 529 -22.66 8.66 21.06
C ALA A 529 -23.70 8.12 20.07
N GLU A 530 -24.53 8.99 19.49
CA GLU A 530 -25.48 8.63 18.43
C GLU A 530 -24.76 8.15 17.17
N ILE A 531 -23.75 8.91 16.71
CA ILE A 531 -22.95 8.53 15.52
C ILE A 531 -22.24 7.19 15.72
N LEU A 532 -21.63 6.98 16.89
CA LEU A 532 -20.87 5.77 17.21
C LEU A 532 -21.78 4.60 17.63
N SER A 533 -23.07 4.85 17.87
CA SER A 533 -24.00 3.91 18.50
C SER A 533 -23.44 3.31 19.81
N ASN A 534 -22.66 4.11 20.55
CA ASN A 534 -21.95 3.65 21.74
C ASN A 534 -21.60 4.81 22.68
N PHE A 535 -22.39 4.98 23.74
CA PHE A 535 -22.17 6.03 24.74
C PHE A 535 -20.86 5.87 25.51
N THR A 536 -20.49 4.64 25.88
CA THR A 536 -19.24 4.37 26.62
C THR A 536 -18.01 4.80 25.81
N LEU A 537 -17.99 4.49 24.52
CA LEU A 537 -16.89 4.89 23.63
C LEU A 537 -16.86 6.42 23.43
N ALA A 538 -18.01 7.05 23.20
CA ALA A 538 -18.10 8.51 23.10
C ALA A 538 -17.62 9.21 24.39
N HIS A 539 -17.96 8.66 25.56
CA HIS A 539 -17.50 9.16 26.84
C HIS A 539 -15.98 9.00 27.03
N LYS A 540 -15.39 7.87 26.60
CA LYS A 540 -13.93 7.70 26.57
C LYS A 540 -13.25 8.76 25.70
N PHE A 541 -13.80 9.04 24.51
CA PHE A 541 -13.27 10.13 23.68
C PHE A 541 -13.38 11.49 24.35
N GLN A 542 -14.50 11.77 25.02
CA GLN A 542 -14.68 13.01 25.77
C GLN A 542 -13.61 13.18 26.87
N LEU A 543 -13.32 12.11 27.63
CA LEU A 543 -12.31 12.13 28.69
C LEU A 543 -10.89 12.32 28.13
N LEU A 544 -10.59 11.74 26.96
CA LEU A 544 -9.26 11.78 26.36
C LEU A 544 -8.98 13.05 25.56
N TYR A 545 -9.94 13.51 24.76
CA TYR A 545 -9.76 14.60 23.78
C TYR A 545 -10.39 15.93 24.21
N GLY A 546 -11.22 15.93 25.26
CA GLY A 546 -11.96 17.10 25.75
C GLY A 546 -13.10 17.57 24.84
N THR A 547 -13.02 17.35 23.53
CA THR A 547 -14.06 17.68 22.55
C THR A 547 -14.00 16.73 21.34
N PRO A 548 -15.15 16.41 20.71
CA PRO A 548 -15.16 15.62 19.48
C PRO A 548 -14.36 16.23 18.31
N HIS A 549 -14.13 17.55 18.31
CA HIS A 549 -13.35 18.23 17.28
C HIS A 549 -11.86 17.85 17.29
N ASN A 550 -11.34 17.39 18.44
CA ASN A 550 -9.94 17.02 18.60
C ASN A 550 -9.64 15.56 18.24
N ILE A 551 -10.65 14.73 17.99
CA ILE A 551 -10.47 13.30 17.73
C ILE A 551 -9.64 13.12 16.45
N ASP A 552 -8.52 12.38 16.56
CA ASP A 552 -7.69 12.00 15.42
C ASP A 552 -8.53 11.19 14.40
N VAL A 553 -8.45 11.54 13.10
CA VAL A 553 -9.35 10.99 12.08
C VAL A 553 -9.35 9.46 12.02
N TRP A 554 -8.20 8.80 12.15
CA TRP A 554 -8.13 7.35 12.06
C TRP A 554 -8.98 6.66 13.13
N VAL A 555 -8.80 7.02 14.40
CA VAL A 555 -9.54 6.38 15.51
C VAL A 555 -11.02 6.76 15.51
N GLY A 556 -11.35 8.00 15.14
CA GLY A 556 -12.74 8.43 14.96
C GLY A 556 -13.44 7.64 13.85
N ALA A 557 -12.78 7.45 12.71
CA ALA A 557 -13.35 6.79 11.55
C ALA A 557 -13.54 5.26 11.76
N ILE A 558 -12.60 4.57 12.40
CA ILE A 558 -12.74 3.12 12.71
C ILE A 558 -13.73 2.85 13.85
N SER A 559 -14.16 3.88 14.57
CA SER A 559 -15.12 3.76 15.67
C SER A 559 -16.57 3.78 15.18
N GLU A 560 -16.81 4.21 13.94
CA GLU A 560 -18.15 4.21 13.35
C GLU A 560 -18.64 2.77 13.10
N PRO A 561 -19.92 2.47 13.38
CA PRO A 561 -20.49 1.17 13.07
C PRO A 561 -20.47 0.92 11.56
N ALA A 562 -20.17 -0.33 11.16
CA ALA A 562 -20.12 -0.72 9.77
C ALA A 562 -21.49 -0.55 9.07
N LEU A 563 -21.45 -0.14 7.80
CA LEU A 563 -22.65 -0.13 6.96
C LEU A 563 -23.16 -1.56 6.70
N PRO A 564 -24.47 -1.75 6.41
CA PRO A 564 -25.02 -3.06 6.11
C PRO A 564 -24.23 -3.80 5.02
N GLY A 565 -23.79 -5.03 5.33
CA GLY A 565 -22.98 -5.86 4.44
C GLY A 565 -21.51 -5.44 4.29
N GLY A 566 -21.11 -4.26 4.79
CA GLY A 566 -19.74 -3.76 4.76
C GLY A 566 -18.95 -4.07 6.05
N ARG A 567 -17.73 -3.55 6.11
CA ARG A 567 -16.79 -3.62 7.25
C ARG A 567 -16.26 -2.27 7.71
N VAL A 568 -16.77 -1.20 7.12
CA VAL A 568 -16.42 0.16 7.48
C VAL A 568 -17.68 1.02 7.63
N GLY A 569 -17.59 2.03 8.48
CA GLY A 569 -18.68 2.99 8.67
C GLY A 569 -18.82 4.02 7.55
N PRO A 570 -19.79 4.94 7.67
CA PRO A 570 -20.08 5.97 6.66
C PRO A 570 -18.86 6.79 6.23
N LEU A 571 -18.03 7.27 7.17
CA LEU A 571 -16.89 8.12 6.86
C LEU A 571 -15.85 7.37 6.01
N LEU A 572 -15.44 6.19 6.46
CA LEU A 572 -14.48 5.36 5.74
C LEU A 572 -15.04 4.91 4.38
N SER A 573 -16.33 4.59 4.29
CA SER A 573 -16.98 4.25 3.01
C SER A 573 -16.83 5.38 1.99
N CYS A 574 -17.08 6.63 2.40
CA CYS A 574 -16.89 7.81 1.57
C CYS A 574 -15.43 7.99 1.11
N LEU A 575 -14.47 7.94 2.05
CA LEU A 575 -13.05 8.16 1.74
C LEU A 575 -12.46 7.07 0.84
N LEU A 576 -12.77 5.80 1.14
CA LEU A 576 -12.32 4.66 0.35
C LEU A 576 -12.93 4.69 -1.05
N ALA A 577 -14.26 4.82 -1.17
CA ALA A 577 -14.93 4.84 -2.47
C ALA A 577 -14.43 6.00 -3.34
N ARG A 578 -14.21 7.18 -2.75
CA ARG A 578 -13.69 8.35 -3.48
C ARG A 578 -12.29 8.08 -4.04
N GLN A 579 -11.38 7.50 -3.24
CA GLN A 579 -10.02 7.19 -3.73
C GLN A 579 -10.07 6.10 -4.81
N PHE A 580 -10.73 4.97 -4.56
CA PHE A 580 -10.79 3.88 -5.53
C PHE A 580 -11.52 4.27 -6.82
N ARG A 581 -12.50 5.18 -6.75
CA ARG A 581 -13.11 5.74 -7.97
C ARG A 581 -12.11 6.57 -8.76
N ALA A 582 -11.35 7.43 -8.09
CA ALA A 582 -10.30 8.24 -8.73
C ALA A 582 -9.21 7.36 -9.38
N LEU A 583 -8.81 6.27 -8.71
CA LEU A 583 -7.85 5.29 -9.26
C LEU A 583 -8.39 4.57 -10.50
N ARG A 584 -9.69 4.27 -10.56
CA ARG A 584 -10.33 3.64 -11.71
C ARG A 584 -10.49 4.60 -12.88
N ASP A 585 -11.10 5.76 -12.59
CA ASP A 585 -11.54 6.70 -13.63
C ASP A 585 -10.35 7.49 -14.19
N GLY A 586 -9.30 7.74 -13.39
CA GLY A 586 -8.07 8.45 -13.79
C GLY A 586 -6.96 7.55 -14.35
N ASP A 587 -7.20 6.26 -14.56
CA ASP A 587 -6.20 5.32 -15.07
C ASP A 587 -6.38 5.03 -16.58
N ARG A 588 -5.46 5.55 -17.40
CA ARG A 588 -5.44 5.33 -18.86
C ARG A 588 -5.27 3.85 -19.25
N PHE A 589 -4.81 3.02 -18.33
CA PHE A 589 -4.58 1.59 -18.54
C PHE A 589 -5.55 0.71 -17.73
N TRP A 590 -6.66 1.28 -17.23
CA TRP A 590 -7.75 0.52 -16.61
C TRP A 590 -8.24 -0.61 -17.52
N TRP A 591 -8.40 -1.82 -16.98
CA TRP A 591 -8.60 -3.03 -17.78
C TRP A 591 -9.88 -3.01 -18.65
N GLU A 592 -10.92 -2.28 -18.24
CA GLU A 592 -12.16 -2.14 -19.03
C GLU A 592 -12.06 -1.10 -20.15
N ARG A 593 -11.06 -0.20 -20.10
CA ARG A 593 -10.93 0.86 -21.09
C ARG A 593 -10.68 0.28 -22.48
N GLU A 594 -11.41 0.79 -23.46
CA GLU A 594 -11.23 0.40 -24.86
C GLU A 594 -9.79 0.64 -25.33
N GLY A 595 -9.25 -0.33 -26.07
CA GLY A 595 -7.87 -0.32 -26.55
C GLY A 595 -6.83 -0.87 -25.56
N VAL A 596 -7.16 -1.02 -24.27
CA VAL A 596 -6.24 -1.67 -23.30
C VAL A 596 -6.21 -3.18 -23.54
N PHE A 597 -7.38 -3.81 -23.53
CA PHE A 597 -7.57 -5.20 -23.95
C PHE A 597 -8.59 -5.27 -25.08
N THR A 598 -8.59 -6.34 -25.86
CA THR A 598 -9.67 -6.63 -26.81
C THR A 598 -10.94 -7.03 -26.07
N SER A 599 -12.09 -6.95 -26.74
CA SER A 599 -13.38 -7.38 -26.13
C SER A 599 -13.36 -8.86 -25.74
N LEU A 600 -12.67 -9.71 -26.52
CA LEU A 600 -12.50 -11.12 -26.22
C LEU A 600 -11.59 -11.33 -25.00
N GLN A 601 -10.44 -10.65 -24.95
CA GLN A 601 -9.56 -10.68 -23.77
C GLN A 601 -10.30 -10.26 -22.49
N ARG A 602 -11.09 -9.18 -22.53
CA ARG A 602 -11.90 -8.73 -21.38
C ARG A 602 -12.90 -9.78 -20.91
N ARG A 603 -13.58 -10.47 -21.85
CA ARG A 603 -14.54 -11.52 -21.50
C ARG A 603 -13.90 -12.65 -20.71
N HIS A 604 -12.68 -13.06 -21.07
CA HIS A 604 -11.96 -14.11 -20.36
C HIS A 604 -11.35 -13.62 -19.04
N LEU A 605 -10.88 -12.37 -18.97
CA LEU A 605 -10.39 -11.76 -17.74
C LEU A 605 -11.47 -11.67 -16.65
N HIS A 606 -12.72 -11.34 -17.02
CA HIS A 606 -13.84 -11.25 -16.08
C HIS A 606 -14.12 -12.58 -15.33
N GLY A 607 -13.67 -13.72 -15.87
CA GLY A 607 -13.81 -15.02 -15.22
C GLY A 607 -12.72 -15.36 -14.19
N ILE A 608 -11.74 -14.47 -13.95
CA ILE A 608 -10.62 -14.76 -13.06
C ILE A 608 -11.09 -14.91 -11.60
N SER A 609 -10.47 -15.82 -10.86
CA SER A 609 -10.65 -15.91 -9.41
C SER A 609 -9.31 -16.13 -8.72
N LEU A 610 -9.16 -15.60 -7.51
CA LEU A 610 -7.97 -15.85 -6.69
C LEU A 610 -7.87 -17.35 -6.31
N SER A 611 -8.99 -18.05 -6.19
CA SER A 611 -9.02 -19.51 -6.00
C SER A 611 -8.33 -20.26 -7.13
N ARG A 612 -8.57 -19.85 -8.39
CA ARG A 612 -7.87 -20.42 -9.56
C ARG A 612 -6.37 -20.17 -9.50
N ILE A 613 -5.95 -18.94 -9.19
CA ILE A 613 -4.54 -18.58 -9.08
C ILE A 613 -3.85 -19.41 -7.99
N ILE A 614 -4.51 -19.64 -6.85
CA ILE A 614 -4.02 -20.53 -5.79
C ILE A 614 -3.85 -21.95 -6.34
N CYS A 615 -4.85 -22.50 -7.00
CA CYS A 615 -4.76 -23.85 -7.58
C CYS A 615 -3.65 -23.99 -8.63
N ASP A 616 -3.41 -22.97 -9.46
CA ASP A 616 -2.39 -23.01 -10.52
C ASP A 616 -0.96 -22.85 -10.02
N ASN A 617 -0.76 -22.32 -8.81
CA ASN A 617 0.54 -21.89 -8.30
C ASN A 617 0.89 -22.44 -6.90
N SER A 618 0.17 -23.46 -6.45
CA SER A 618 0.38 -24.16 -5.17
C SER A 618 0.07 -25.65 -5.33
N HIS A 619 0.31 -26.45 -4.28
CA HIS A 619 -0.11 -27.86 -4.28
C HIS A 619 -1.49 -28.07 -3.65
N ILE A 620 -2.24 -26.98 -3.43
CA ILE A 620 -3.61 -27.03 -2.90
C ILE A 620 -4.55 -27.50 -4.01
N THR A 621 -5.26 -28.60 -3.76
CA THR A 621 -6.19 -29.21 -4.73
C THR A 621 -7.65 -28.89 -4.47
N HIS A 622 -7.98 -28.29 -3.33
CA HIS A 622 -9.33 -27.92 -2.93
C HIS A 622 -9.35 -26.50 -2.39
N VAL A 623 -10.22 -25.65 -2.92
CA VAL A 623 -10.32 -24.21 -2.63
C VAL A 623 -11.79 -23.81 -2.57
N PRO A 624 -12.15 -22.72 -1.86
CA PRO A 624 -13.52 -22.23 -1.88
C PRO A 624 -13.85 -21.60 -3.22
N ALA A 625 -15.14 -21.59 -3.60
CA ALA A 625 -15.59 -20.88 -4.80
C ALA A 625 -15.26 -19.37 -4.75
N ASN A 626 -15.44 -18.78 -3.56
CA ASN A 626 -15.09 -17.39 -3.29
C ASN A 626 -14.14 -17.32 -2.10
N PRO A 627 -12.86 -17.02 -2.32
CA PRO A 627 -11.85 -17.14 -1.29
C PRO A 627 -11.85 -15.98 -0.30
N PHE A 628 -12.67 -14.94 -0.51
CA PHE A 628 -12.88 -13.84 0.44
C PHE A 628 -14.10 -14.05 1.35
N SER A 629 -14.94 -15.04 1.04
CA SER A 629 -16.11 -15.37 1.85
C SER A 629 -15.77 -16.48 2.83
N ARG A 630 -16.38 -16.48 4.01
CA ARG A 630 -16.14 -17.50 5.03
C ARG A 630 -16.58 -18.86 4.51
N THR A 631 -15.65 -19.81 4.51
CA THR A 631 -15.96 -21.23 4.32
C THR A 631 -15.94 -21.88 5.69
N GLU A 632 -17.09 -22.38 6.15
CA GLU A 632 -17.21 -22.85 7.53
C GLU A 632 -16.51 -24.20 7.74
N ARG A 633 -16.54 -25.07 6.72
CA ARG A 633 -16.08 -26.45 6.87
C ARG A 633 -15.24 -26.88 5.67
N PRO A 634 -14.17 -27.67 5.87
CA PRO A 634 -13.33 -28.15 4.78
C PRO A 634 -14.08 -28.92 3.68
N GLU A 635 -15.17 -29.60 4.00
CA GLU A 635 -16.00 -30.32 3.02
C GLU A 635 -16.72 -29.41 2.02
N ASP A 636 -16.87 -28.12 2.33
CA ASP A 636 -17.48 -27.14 1.43
C ASP A 636 -16.47 -26.60 0.39
N MET A 637 -15.21 -27.03 0.46
CA MET A 637 -14.16 -26.70 -0.51
C MET A 637 -14.37 -27.46 -1.82
N LEU A 638 -14.14 -26.79 -2.95
CA LEU A 638 -14.29 -27.36 -4.28
C LEU A 638 -12.94 -27.84 -4.81
N ALA A 639 -12.93 -28.99 -5.49
CA ALA A 639 -11.76 -29.43 -6.23
C ALA A 639 -11.33 -28.35 -7.26
N CYS A 640 -10.03 -28.19 -7.48
CA CYS A 640 -9.50 -27.24 -8.46
C CYS A 640 -9.95 -27.54 -9.91
N SER A 641 -10.47 -28.73 -10.21
CA SER A 641 -11.08 -29.07 -11.50
C SER A 641 -12.56 -28.69 -11.61
N HIS A 642 -13.17 -28.17 -10.54
CA HIS A 642 -14.58 -27.84 -10.51
C HIS A 642 -14.90 -26.66 -11.46
N PRO A 643 -16.04 -26.67 -12.19
CA PRO A 643 -16.38 -25.62 -13.16
C PRO A 643 -16.48 -24.20 -12.58
N LEU A 644 -16.73 -24.06 -11.27
CA LEU A 644 -16.73 -22.77 -10.57
C LEU A 644 -15.33 -22.20 -10.30
N ILE A 645 -14.26 -22.95 -10.58
CA ILE A 645 -12.86 -22.53 -10.50
C ILE A 645 -12.24 -22.56 -11.91
N PRO A 646 -12.77 -21.75 -12.85
CA PRO A 646 -12.38 -21.82 -14.26
C PRO A 646 -10.93 -21.38 -14.47
N HIS A 647 -10.27 -21.98 -15.46
CA HIS A 647 -8.97 -21.49 -15.93
C HIS A 647 -9.11 -20.19 -16.72
N LEU A 648 -8.11 -19.32 -16.60
CA LEU A 648 -7.97 -18.18 -17.50
C LEU A 648 -7.56 -18.70 -18.88
N ASP A 649 -8.46 -18.59 -19.85
CA ASP A 649 -8.17 -18.93 -21.23
C ASP A 649 -7.39 -17.79 -21.91
N LEU A 650 -6.12 -18.07 -22.23
CA LEU A 650 -5.20 -17.14 -22.87
C LEU A 650 -5.23 -17.21 -24.40
N SER A 651 -6.07 -18.05 -25.03
CA SER A 651 -6.21 -18.11 -26.48
C SER A 651 -6.47 -16.75 -27.15
N PRO A 652 -7.17 -15.76 -26.52
CA PRO A 652 -7.34 -14.42 -27.11
C PRO A 652 -6.05 -13.57 -27.19
N TRP A 653 -4.93 -14.02 -26.59
CA TRP A 653 -3.62 -13.38 -26.71
C TRP A 653 -2.77 -13.96 -27.84
N LYS A 654 -3.25 -15.00 -28.53
CA LYS A 654 -2.54 -15.55 -29.69
C LYS A 654 -2.57 -14.58 -30.85
N GLU A 655 -1.41 -14.19 -31.34
CA GLU A 655 -1.23 -13.45 -32.59
C GLU A 655 -1.14 -14.44 -33.77
N PRO A 656 -1.61 -14.05 -34.97
CA PRO A 656 -1.50 -14.90 -36.14
C PRO A 656 -0.04 -15.16 -36.49
N ASP A 657 0.30 -16.40 -36.86
CA ASP A 657 1.64 -16.76 -37.30
C ASP A 657 2.02 -15.88 -38.50
N THR A 658 3.07 -15.07 -38.37
CA THR A 658 3.54 -14.15 -39.43
C THR A 658 4.24 -14.88 -40.59
N GLY A 659 3.70 -16.02 -41.00
CA GLY A 659 4.30 -16.99 -41.92
C GLY A 659 3.60 -17.16 -43.28
N VAL A 660 2.59 -16.35 -43.63
CA VAL A 660 2.07 -16.31 -45.00
C VAL A 660 1.72 -14.86 -45.36
N ILE A 661 2.70 -14.14 -45.93
CA ILE A 661 2.37 -13.15 -46.94
C ILE A 661 1.74 -13.95 -48.08
N GLN A 662 0.40 -13.95 -48.15
CA GLN A 662 -0.26 -14.32 -49.38
C GLN A 662 0.20 -13.28 -50.41
N THR A 663 1.17 -13.67 -51.22
CA THR A 663 1.38 -13.04 -52.51
C THR A 663 0.06 -13.20 -53.26
N ALA A 664 -0.77 -12.16 -53.21
CA ALA A 664 -1.87 -12.01 -54.14
C ALA A 664 -1.23 -11.92 -55.52
N SER A 665 -1.12 -13.07 -56.19
CA SER A 665 -0.88 -13.13 -57.62
C SER A 665 -2.09 -12.51 -58.30
N SER A 666 -2.03 -11.20 -58.51
CA SER A 666 -2.92 -10.51 -59.44
C SER A 666 -2.56 -10.98 -60.85
N GLY A 667 -3.05 -12.15 -61.24
CA GLY A 667 -3.16 -12.57 -62.62
C GLY A 667 -4.28 -11.77 -63.28
N ALA A 668 -3.96 -10.56 -63.74
CA ALA A 668 -4.76 -9.86 -64.74
C ALA A 668 -4.06 -10.02 -66.10
N PRO A 669 -4.76 -10.48 -67.16
CA PRO A 669 -4.15 -10.65 -68.47
C PRO A 669 -3.88 -9.29 -69.14
N ASN A 670 -2.71 -9.17 -69.75
CA ASN A 670 -2.30 -8.08 -70.64
C ASN A 670 -3.38 -7.76 -71.69
N PRO A 671 -3.76 -6.48 -71.90
CA PRO A 671 -4.48 -6.08 -73.09
C PRO A 671 -3.52 -6.02 -74.28
N GLN A 672 -3.91 -6.73 -75.34
CA GLN A 672 -3.24 -6.74 -76.64
C GLN A 672 -3.16 -5.35 -77.25
N HIS A 673 -2.00 -5.07 -77.85
CA HIS A 673 -1.80 -4.06 -78.88
C HIS A 673 -2.91 -4.12 -79.95
N VAL A 674 -3.66 -3.03 -80.11
CA VAL A 674 -4.37 -2.74 -81.37
C VAL A 674 -3.85 -1.43 -81.94
N LYS A 675 -3.42 -1.55 -83.20
CA LYS A 675 -2.82 -0.55 -84.07
C LYS A 675 -3.68 0.71 -84.20
N VAL A 676 -2.98 1.85 -84.17
CA VAL A 676 -3.42 3.09 -84.79
C VAL A 676 -3.58 2.87 -86.30
N GLN A 677 -4.79 3.10 -86.82
CA GLN A 677 -5.01 3.44 -88.22
C GLN A 677 -5.51 4.88 -88.28
N SER A 678 -4.76 5.68 -89.02
CA SER A 678 -5.01 7.06 -89.39
C SER A 678 -6.01 7.15 -90.55
N LEU A 679 -6.93 8.12 -90.50
CA LEU A 679 -7.10 9.24 -91.46
C LEU A 679 -8.57 9.71 -91.49
N ASP A 680 -8.69 11.04 -91.45
CA ASP A 680 -9.85 11.93 -91.67
C ASP A 680 -11.01 11.95 -90.67
#